data_AF-A0A8J3Y765-F1
#
_entry.id   AF-A0A8J3Y765-F1
#
_cell.length_a   1.000
_cell.length_b   1.000
_cell.length_c   1.000
_cell.angle_alpha   90.00
_cell.angle_beta   90.00
_cell.angle_gamma   90.00
#
_symmetry.space_group_name_H-M   'P 1'
#
loop_
_entity.id
_entity.type
_entity.pdbx_description
1 polymer ?
#
loop_
_entity_poly.entity_id
_entity_poly.type
_entity_poly.pdbx_seq_one_letter_code
_entity_poly.pdbx_strand_id
1 'polypeptide(L)'
;MPTIIMTKWPVKIDGSVKAKAMTFLQRLSADDTTPGLHVEPIENAADPRVRTGRVDQFWRAVMFRLDGDGDSHYVVHGVWPHDDAISVARRVRLKVNPVNGLPQIEETVETASPPPAPTPPPAVAEKPLLVQLGRTTEDLVDRLGVPPDVAQRALNAPDEDALLDLAQQHEGWLGLLLLDLATAEPIEKITERLELTAPVASADADADLLTSLRKPAAQAQFAFIDDQDELRRVIEEEDFGAWRIFLHPEQRRYVSRTTSGPFRLSGGAGTGKTVVLVHRGRALARRDPQARIVLTTFTTNLAESLRDSLALLDPRVPQPARLGEAGVHVAGIDSLAASIIRAAGSDIAAAVQAVLGDARSAPTGRAPATRWREVLDASSTSLPAKIANETFLSAEYTLVVLPNRVKNEDDYRRVRRPGRGVALDRAKRDSVWELIAAYRALNRMDGTLDFAEAAAVAAEHLTATGPQADHVLVDEGQDLAPTHWQMLRALVAETDDDLFIAEDSHQRIYGARIVLGRYGIRIVGRSQRLTLNYRTTAQNLRYAMGVLDGGTYVDLEEQPEVTGYRSARSGPPPSVQKAESLIAELDLIADQITTWLADGTLPETIAVLVHDRFQRERVANALIERDVPARSVDRDKPAAGRVLVMTMHRAKGMEFTKVVLADVGFQSAAEKVRLGGLDESERLDAELRARSLTYVAASRARDELVVVQRS
;
A
#
# COMPACT_ATOMS: atom_id res chain seq x y z
N MET A 1 -29.97 -18.54 10.81
CA MET A 1 -30.27 -17.15 10.39
C MET A 1 -29.77 -17.01 8.97
N PRO A 2 -30.47 -16.34 8.06
CA PRO A 2 -30.08 -16.34 6.66
C PRO A 2 -28.74 -15.65 6.43
N THR A 3 -27.80 -16.31 5.75
CA THR A 3 -26.54 -15.70 5.33
C THR A 3 -26.74 -14.99 3.99
N ILE A 4 -26.31 -13.73 3.89
CA ILE A 4 -26.43 -12.95 2.65
C ILE A 4 -25.08 -12.96 1.92
N ILE A 5 -25.13 -13.28 0.63
CA ILE A 5 -24.00 -13.27 -0.28
C ILE A 5 -24.30 -12.22 -1.36
N MET A 6 -23.49 -11.18 -1.47
CA MET A 6 -23.75 -10.11 -2.44
C MET A 6 -22.93 -10.26 -3.70
N THR A 7 -23.58 -10.01 -4.85
CA THR A 7 -22.89 -9.62 -6.07
C THR A 7 -22.75 -8.10 -6.16
N LYS A 8 -21.73 -7.63 -6.86
CA LYS A 8 -21.59 -6.22 -7.21
C LYS A 8 -22.80 -5.78 -8.04
N TRP A 9 -23.40 -4.64 -7.71
CA TRP A 9 -24.64 -4.21 -8.34
C TRP A 9 -24.37 -3.69 -9.76
N PRO A 10 -25.08 -4.21 -10.78
CA PRO A 10 -24.80 -3.87 -12.19
C PRO A 10 -25.24 -2.45 -12.60
N VAL A 11 -25.90 -1.69 -11.73
CA VAL A 11 -26.46 -0.36 -12.04
C VAL A 11 -26.02 0.68 -11.02
N LYS A 12 -25.70 1.90 -11.49
CA LYS A 12 -25.62 3.10 -10.63
C LYS A 12 -27.01 3.39 -10.04
N ILE A 13 -27.33 2.71 -8.95
CA ILE A 13 -28.56 2.91 -8.20
C ILE A 13 -28.41 4.17 -7.35
N ASP A 14 -29.41 5.07 -7.43
CA ASP A 14 -29.47 6.30 -6.64
C ASP A 14 -29.31 6.03 -5.13
N GLY A 15 -28.70 6.96 -4.39
CA GLY A 15 -28.43 6.84 -2.96
C GLY A 15 -29.70 6.57 -2.12
N SER A 16 -30.84 7.11 -2.56
CA SER A 16 -32.13 6.90 -1.90
C SER A 16 -32.62 5.44 -1.99
N VAL A 17 -32.33 4.75 -3.11
CA VAL A 17 -32.72 3.36 -3.35
C VAL A 17 -31.76 2.39 -2.66
N LYS A 18 -30.46 2.74 -2.60
CA LYS A 18 -29.44 2.01 -1.82
C LYS A 18 -29.82 1.87 -0.35
N ALA A 19 -30.23 2.96 0.30
CA ALA A 19 -30.62 2.94 1.72
C ALA A 19 -31.83 2.03 1.99
N LYS A 20 -32.81 2.02 1.08
CA LYS A 20 -33.98 1.14 1.16
C LYS A 20 -33.61 -0.32 0.96
N ALA A 21 -32.78 -0.61 -0.02
CA ALA A 21 -32.24 -1.95 -0.26
C ALA A 21 -31.44 -2.46 0.95
N MET A 22 -30.66 -1.59 1.61
CA MET A 22 -29.94 -1.94 2.84
C MET A 22 -30.89 -2.31 3.99
N THR A 23 -31.94 -1.51 4.18
CA THR A 23 -32.98 -1.79 5.20
C THR A 23 -33.66 -3.13 4.92
N PHE A 24 -33.90 -3.45 3.65
CA PHE A 24 -34.41 -4.75 3.23
C PHE A 24 -33.43 -5.89 3.57
N LEU A 25 -32.14 -5.74 3.26
CA LEU A 25 -31.11 -6.76 3.54
C LEU A 25 -30.94 -7.02 5.05
N GLN A 26 -30.98 -5.97 5.88
CA GLN A 26 -30.92 -6.10 7.35
C GLN A 26 -32.10 -6.91 7.91
N ARG A 27 -33.29 -6.68 7.37
CA ARG A 27 -34.49 -7.43 7.76
C ARG A 27 -34.42 -8.87 7.26
N LEU A 28 -33.90 -9.09 6.06
CA LEU A 28 -33.71 -10.42 5.47
C LEU A 28 -32.68 -11.26 6.25
N SER A 29 -31.55 -10.67 6.67
CA SER A 29 -30.52 -11.39 7.46
C SER A 29 -30.97 -11.73 8.88
N ALA A 30 -31.87 -10.91 9.44
CA ALA A 30 -32.46 -11.18 10.75
C ALA A 30 -33.46 -12.34 10.68
N ASP A 31 -34.41 -12.28 9.73
CA ASP A 31 -35.46 -13.29 9.52
C ASP A 31 -36.08 -13.14 8.12
N ASP A 32 -35.92 -14.16 7.27
CA ASP A 32 -36.44 -14.17 5.90
C ASP A 32 -37.97 -14.29 5.82
N THR A 33 -38.64 -14.58 6.94
CA THR A 33 -40.10 -14.61 7.07
C THR A 33 -40.70 -13.28 7.55
N THR A 34 -39.87 -12.25 7.77
CA THR A 34 -40.32 -10.95 8.27
C THR A 34 -41.48 -10.38 7.41
N PRO A 35 -42.62 -10.02 8.02
CA PRO A 35 -43.75 -9.43 7.30
C PRO A 35 -43.37 -8.18 6.50
N GLY A 36 -43.72 -8.19 5.22
CA GLY A 36 -43.44 -7.11 4.27
C GLY A 36 -42.20 -7.30 3.40
N LEU A 37 -41.36 -8.32 3.65
CA LEU A 37 -40.25 -8.66 2.73
C LEU A 37 -40.73 -9.35 1.45
N HIS A 38 -41.85 -10.08 1.48
CA HIS A 38 -42.44 -10.76 0.31
C HIS A 38 -41.40 -11.53 -0.53
N VAL A 39 -40.59 -12.39 0.11
CA VAL A 39 -39.60 -13.23 -0.56
C VAL A 39 -40.34 -14.39 -1.24
N GLU A 40 -40.55 -14.27 -2.55
CA GLU A 40 -41.44 -15.13 -3.32
C GLU A 40 -40.71 -15.80 -4.49
N PRO A 41 -41.01 -17.09 -4.80
CA PRO A 41 -40.55 -17.72 -6.03
C PRO A 41 -41.17 -17.06 -7.26
N ILE A 42 -40.45 -17.10 -8.38
CA ILE A 42 -40.95 -16.61 -9.67
C ILE A 42 -41.38 -17.76 -10.55
N GLU A 43 -42.61 -17.68 -11.05
CA GLU A 43 -43.11 -18.62 -12.06
C GLU A 43 -42.34 -18.47 -13.38
N ASN A 44 -42.00 -19.61 -14.00
CA ASN A 44 -41.24 -19.71 -15.24
C ASN A 44 -39.83 -19.09 -15.18
N ALA A 45 -39.18 -19.14 -14.02
CA ALA A 45 -37.78 -18.73 -13.90
C ALA A 45 -36.83 -19.74 -14.56
N ALA A 46 -35.78 -19.23 -15.22
CA ALA A 46 -34.70 -20.04 -15.77
C ALA A 46 -33.95 -20.87 -14.71
N ASP A 47 -34.02 -20.45 -13.44
CA ASP A 47 -33.46 -21.16 -12.29
C ASP A 47 -34.50 -21.24 -11.15
N PRO A 48 -34.83 -22.45 -10.65
CA PRO A 48 -35.87 -22.65 -9.63
C PRO A 48 -35.55 -22.01 -8.27
N ARG A 49 -34.28 -21.64 -8.04
CA ARG A 49 -33.82 -21.01 -6.79
C ARG A 49 -34.05 -19.50 -6.76
N VAL A 50 -34.41 -18.91 -7.89
CA VAL A 50 -34.67 -17.48 -7.97
C VAL A 50 -35.85 -17.09 -7.07
N ARG A 51 -35.65 -16.06 -6.27
CA ARG A 51 -36.65 -15.39 -5.44
C ARG A 51 -36.61 -13.90 -5.74
N THR A 52 -37.75 -13.25 -5.56
CA THR A 52 -37.80 -11.78 -5.51
C THR A 52 -38.28 -11.32 -4.14
N GLY A 53 -37.71 -10.24 -3.61
CA GLY A 53 -38.12 -9.62 -2.35
C GLY A 53 -38.51 -8.15 -2.54
N ARG A 54 -39.49 -7.68 -1.77
CA ARG A 54 -39.98 -6.29 -1.78
C ARG A 54 -39.03 -5.39 -0.99
N VAL A 55 -38.34 -4.49 -1.70
CA VAL A 55 -37.50 -3.45 -1.09
C VAL A 55 -38.36 -2.27 -0.66
N ASP A 56 -39.24 -1.79 -1.54
CA ASP A 56 -40.32 -0.85 -1.22
C ASP A 56 -41.55 -1.09 -2.14
N GLN A 57 -42.44 -0.11 -2.29
CA GLN A 57 -43.61 -0.25 -3.17
C GLN A 57 -43.25 -0.35 -4.68
N PHE A 58 -42.08 0.14 -5.08
CA PHE A 58 -41.65 0.24 -6.47
C PHE A 58 -40.47 -0.69 -6.80
N TRP A 59 -39.56 -0.91 -5.86
CA TRP A 59 -38.31 -1.67 -6.05
C TRP A 59 -38.41 -3.08 -5.48
N ARG A 60 -37.84 -4.06 -6.22
CA ARG A 60 -37.67 -5.44 -5.78
C ARG A 60 -36.24 -5.92 -5.96
N ALA A 61 -35.77 -6.71 -5.00
CA ALA A 61 -34.50 -7.42 -5.08
C ALA A 61 -34.69 -8.76 -5.81
N VAL A 62 -33.75 -9.14 -6.66
CA VAL A 62 -33.65 -10.48 -7.28
C VAL A 62 -32.52 -11.23 -6.58
N MET A 63 -32.78 -12.46 -6.14
CA MET A 63 -31.83 -13.26 -5.37
C MET A 63 -31.97 -14.74 -5.67
N PHE A 64 -30.92 -15.53 -5.43
CA PHE A 64 -30.97 -16.99 -5.44
C PHE A 64 -30.95 -17.50 -4.01
N ARG A 65 -31.89 -18.38 -3.66
CA ARG A 65 -31.89 -19.10 -2.38
C ARG A 65 -31.17 -20.43 -2.54
N LEU A 66 -30.12 -20.64 -1.74
CA LEU A 66 -29.37 -21.89 -1.63
C LEU A 66 -29.56 -22.44 -0.21
N ASP A 67 -29.95 -23.70 -0.07
CA ASP A 67 -30.09 -24.33 1.24
C ASP A 67 -28.85 -25.23 1.47
N GLY A 68 -28.12 -25.05 2.59
CA GLY A 68 -26.90 -25.81 2.86
C GLY A 68 -26.32 -25.57 4.27
N ASP A 69 -25.64 -26.57 4.84
CA ASP A 69 -25.12 -26.55 6.21
C ASP A 69 -26.21 -26.35 7.31
N GLY A 70 -27.49 -26.55 6.98
CA GLY A 70 -28.63 -26.36 7.89
C GLY A 70 -29.21 -24.94 7.95
N ASP A 71 -28.68 -24.01 7.15
CA ASP A 71 -29.13 -22.62 7.04
C ASP A 71 -29.49 -22.24 5.58
N SER A 72 -30.30 -21.19 5.43
CA SER A 72 -30.63 -20.60 4.12
C SER A 72 -29.58 -19.54 3.74
N HIS A 73 -29.09 -19.58 2.52
CA HIS A 73 -28.16 -18.59 1.97
C HIS A 73 -28.82 -17.84 0.81
N TYR A 74 -28.69 -16.52 0.77
CA TYR A 74 -29.27 -15.68 -0.27
C TYR A 74 -28.19 -14.98 -1.09
N VAL A 75 -28.01 -15.39 -2.34
CA VAL A 75 -27.13 -14.71 -3.31
C VAL A 75 -27.92 -13.57 -3.96
N VAL A 76 -27.65 -12.33 -3.54
CA VAL A 76 -28.34 -11.13 -4.04
C VAL A 76 -27.72 -10.72 -5.37
N HIS A 77 -28.51 -10.80 -6.44
CA HIS A 77 -28.10 -10.44 -7.80
C HIS A 77 -28.21 -8.92 -8.05
N GLY A 78 -29.24 -8.26 -7.50
CA GLY A 78 -29.43 -6.81 -7.60
C GLY A 78 -30.84 -6.35 -7.26
N VAL A 79 -31.12 -5.07 -7.50
CA VAL A 79 -32.40 -4.41 -7.21
C VAL A 79 -32.88 -3.64 -8.43
N TRP A 80 -34.14 -3.86 -8.82
CA TRP A 80 -34.77 -3.25 -10.00
C TRP A 80 -36.18 -2.76 -9.69
N PRO A 81 -36.76 -1.89 -10.53
CA PRO A 81 -38.20 -1.64 -10.50
C PRO A 81 -38.97 -2.95 -10.62
N HIS A 82 -40.18 -2.99 -10.07
CA HIS A 82 -40.98 -4.22 -9.92
C HIS A 82 -41.01 -5.11 -11.18
N ASP A 83 -41.39 -4.55 -12.33
CA ASP A 83 -41.56 -5.29 -13.58
C ASP A 83 -40.21 -5.77 -14.14
N ASP A 84 -39.19 -4.92 -14.05
CA ASP A 84 -37.83 -5.24 -14.48
C ASP A 84 -37.22 -6.35 -13.62
N ALA A 85 -37.45 -6.32 -12.31
CA ALA A 85 -36.99 -7.36 -11.39
C ALA A 85 -37.58 -8.72 -11.75
N ILE A 86 -38.88 -8.77 -12.09
CA ILE A 86 -39.54 -10.00 -12.54
C ILE A 86 -38.96 -10.47 -13.89
N SER A 87 -38.73 -9.53 -14.82
CA SER A 87 -38.14 -9.82 -16.12
C SER A 87 -36.71 -10.39 -16.01
N VAL A 88 -35.85 -9.79 -15.17
CA VAL A 88 -34.49 -10.26 -14.88
C VAL A 88 -34.54 -11.62 -14.18
N ALA A 89 -35.36 -11.77 -13.14
CA ALA A 89 -35.54 -13.02 -12.40
C ALA A 89 -35.91 -14.21 -13.30
N ARG A 90 -36.66 -13.97 -14.38
CA ARG A 90 -37.02 -15.03 -15.33
C ARG A 90 -35.86 -15.53 -16.20
N ARG A 91 -34.83 -14.71 -16.40
CA ARG A 91 -33.74 -14.99 -17.36
C ARG A 91 -32.42 -15.36 -16.70
N VAL A 92 -32.26 -15.16 -15.41
CA VAL A 92 -30.97 -15.39 -14.73
C VAL A 92 -30.86 -16.82 -14.19
N ARG A 93 -29.67 -17.40 -14.30
CA ARG A 93 -29.32 -18.70 -13.71
C ARG A 93 -27.96 -18.64 -13.02
N LEU A 94 -27.85 -19.24 -11.84
CA LEU A 94 -26.59 -19.37 -11.10
C LEU A 94 -26.04 -20.79 -11.27
N LYS A 95 -24.84 -20.93 -11.85
CA LYS A 95 -24.20 -22.24 -12.06
C LYS A 95 -22.72 -22.23 -11.69
N VAL A 96 -22.13 -23.40 -11.51
CA VAL A 96 -20.68 -23.56 -11.40
C VAL A 96 -20.11 -23.75 -12.80
N ASN A 97 -19.08 -22.99 -13.16
CA ASN A 97 -18.36 -23.15 -14.41
C ASN A 97 -17.61 -24.51 -14.39
N PRO A 98 -17.81 -25.37 -15.40
CA PRO A 98 -17.32 -26.74 -15.38
C PRO A 98 -15.80 -26.84 -15.56
N VAL A 99 -15.14 -25.81 -16.08
CA VAL A 99 -13.71 -25.80 -16.35
C VAL A 99 -12.93 -25.33 -15.12
N ASN A 100 -13.32 -24.18 -14.55
CA ASN A 100 -12.57 -23.54 -13.46
C ASN A 100 -13.24 -23.68 -12.07
N GLY A 101 -14.46 -24.21 -12.02
CA GLY A 101 -15.19 -24.47 -10.79
C GLY A 101 -15.63 -23.20 -10.04
N LEU A 102 -15.73 -22.06 -10.72
CA LEU A 102 -16.21 -20.79 -10.14
C LEU A 102 -17.69 -20.55 -10.42
N PRO A 103 -18.42 -19.87 -9.51
CA PRO A 103 -19.83 -19.53 -9.72
C PRO A 103 -19.98 -18.46 -10.80
N GLN A 104 -21.01 -18.61 -11.63
CA GLN A 104 -21.35 -17.70 -12.73
C GLN A 104 -22.86 -17.48 -12.78
N ILE A 105 -23.25 -16.22 -12.89
CA ILE A 105 -24.63 -15.83 -13.23
C ILE A 105 -24.68 -15.59 -14.73
N GLU A 106 -25.57 -16.31 -15.41
CA GLU A 106 -25.82 -16.14 -16.85
C GLU A 106 -27.24 -15.67 -17.09
N GLU A 107 -27.40 -14.77 -18.05
CA GLU A 107 -28.71 -14.45 -18.61
C GLU A 107 -28.99 -15.37 -19.80
N THR A 108 -30.13 -16.08 -19.76
CA THR A 108 -30.65 -16.82 -20.91
C THR A 108 -31.19 -15.81 -21.91
N VAL A 109 -30.36 -15.39 -22.87
CA VAL A 109 -30.79 -14.61 -24.02
C VAL A 109 -31.00 -15.55 -25.21
N GLU A 110 -32.14 -15.44 -25.89
CA GLU A 110 -32.24 -15.88 -27.29
C GLU A 110 -31.16 -15.14 -28.08
N THR A 111 -30.22 -15.89 -28.65
CA THR A 111 -29.08 -15.35 -29.40
C THR A 111 -29.51 -14.32 -30.44
N ALA A 112 -29.26 -13.05 -30.14
CA ALA A 112 -29.11 -12.00 -31.14
C ALA A 112 -27.66 -11.50 -31.03
N SER A 113 -26.82 -11.92 -31.97
CA SER A 113 -25.47 -11.38 -32.10
C SER A 113 -25.53 -9.86 -32.22
N PRO A 114 -24.72 -9.10 -31.47
CA PRO A 114 -24.64 -7.66 -31.67
C PRO A 114 -24.08 -7.36 -33.07
N PRO A 115 -24.51 -6.27 -33.72
CA PRO A 115 -23.92 -5.84 -34.99
C PRO A 115 -22.45 -5.49 -34.77
N PRO A 116 -21.56 -5.79 -35.74
CA PRO A 116 -20.14 -5.50 -35.62
C PRO A 116 -19.92 -3.99 -35.43
N ALA A 117 -19.16 -3.63 -34.39
CA ALA A 117 -18.68 -2.27 -34.21
C ALA A 117 -17.77 -1.87 -35.39
N PRO A 118 -17.79 -0.60 -35.82
CA PRO A 118 -16.96 -0.13 -36.92
C PRO A 118 -15.47 -0.27 -36.56
N THR A 119 -14.73 -0.96 -37.43
CA THR A 119 -13.30 -1.17 -37.33
C THR A 119 -12.56 0.17 -37.50
N PRO A 120 -11.72 0.60 -36.53
CA PRO A 120 -10.75 1.64 -36.80
C PRO A 120 -9.71 1.14 -37.83
N PRO A 121 -9.10 2.03 -38.63
CA PRO A 121 -8.15 1.64 -39.67
C PRO A 121 -6.92 0.93 -39.08
N PRO A 122 -6.32 -0.04 -39.79
CA PRO A 122 -5.22 -0.82 -39.27
C PRO A 122 -3.96 0.03 -39.17
N ALA A 123 -3.53 0.31 -37.94
CA ALA A 123 -2.13 0.60 -37.66
C ALA A 123 -1.34 -0.71 -37.81
N VAL A 124 -0.12 -0.59 -38.33
CA VAL A 124 0.80 -1.68 -38.72
C VAL A 124 0.85 -2.77 -37.64
N ALA A 125 0.30 -3.96 -37.94
CA ALA A 125 0.05 -5.00 -36.94
C ALA A 125 1.34 -5.69 -36.48
N GLU A 126 1.84 -5.30 -35.30
CA GLU A 126 2.49 -6.25 -34.40
C GLU A 126 1.49 -7.34 -34.00
N LYS A 127 1.98 -8.55 -33.71
CA LYS A 127 1.09 -9.63 -33.23
C LYS A 127 0.36 -9.16 -31.95
N PRO A 128 -0.92 -9.48 -31.74
CA PRO A 128 -1.62 -9.13 -30.50
C PRO A 128 -0.89 -9.59 -29.24
N LEU A 129 -1.00 -8.85 -28.13
CA LEU A 129 -0.20 -9.06 -26.91
C LEU A 129 -0.22 -10.51 -26.42
N LEU A 130 -1.42 -11.10 -26.27
CA LEU A 130 -1.55 -12.48 -25.78
C LEU A 130 -0.92 -13.51 -26.73
N VAL A 131 -0.96 -13.24 -28.04
CA VAL A 131 -0.31 -14.09 -29.05
C VAL A 131 1.21 -13.96 -28.96
N GLN A 132 1.75 -12.78 -28.68
CA GLN A 132 3.19 -12.59 -28.41
C GLN A 132 3.63 -13.36 -27.16
N LEU A 133 2.77 -13.42 -26.14
CA LEU A 133 2.98 -14.19 -24.91
C LEU A 133 2.71 -15.70 -25.07
N GLY A 134 2.39 -16.16 -26.29
CA GLY A 134 2.19 -17.57 -26.60
C GLY A 134 0.87 -18.16 -26.10
N ARG A 135 -0.14 -17.33 -25.83
CA ARG A 135 -1.48 -17.77 -25.40
C ARG A 135 -2.33 -18.19 -26.58
N THR A 136 -3.14 -19.21 -26.36
CA THR A 136 -4.06 -19.77 -27.36
C THR A 136 -5.52 -19.71 -26.92
N THR A 137 -6.44 -19.95 -27.85
CA THR A 137 -7.87 -20.09 -27.52
C THR A 137 -8.10 -21.28 -26.59
N GLU A 138 -7.37 -22.39 -26.78
CA GLU A 138 -7.41 -23.57 -25.91
C GLU A 138 -7.00 -23.21 -24.47
N ASP A 139 -5.98 -22.37 -24.31
CA ASP A 139 -5.58 -21.89 -22.99
C ASP A 139 -6.68 -21.09 -22.28
N LEU A 140 -7.33 -20.17 -23.00
CA LEU A 140 -8.32 -19.28 -22.39
C LEU A 140 -9.65 -20.02 -22.15
N VAL A 141 -10.13 -20.79 -23.12
CA VAL A 141 -11.43 -21.44 -23.05
C VAL A 141 -11.35 -22.75 -22.27
N ASP A 142 -10.45 -23.65 -22.66
CA ASP A 142 -10.46 -25.04 -22.19
C ASP A 142 -9.69 -25.22 -20.88
N ARG A 143 -8.69 -24.38 -20.61
CA ARG A 143 -7.92 -24.43 -19.34
C ARG A 143 -8.42 -23.44 -18.29
N LEU A 144 -8.81 -22.24 -18.71
CA LEU A 144 -9.20 -21.17 -17.78
C LEU A 144 -10.72 -20.95 -17.69
N GLY A 145 -11.50 -21.50 -18.62
CA GLY A 145 -12.96 -21.39 -18.61
C GLY A 145 -13.49 -20.01 -19.03
N VAL A 146 -12.69 -19.22 -19.77
CA VAL A 146 -13.08 -17.91 -20.30
C VAL A 146 -14.17 -18.09 -21.36
N PRO A 147 -15.26 -17.30 -21.33
CA PRO A 147 -16.27 -17.33 -22.38
C PRO A 147 -15.66 -17.14 -23.79
N PRO A 148 -16.05 -17.93 -24.81
CA PRO A 148 -15.39 -17.90 -26.12
C PRO A 148 -15.35 -16.52 -26.80
N ASP A 149 -16.41 -15.71 -26.64
CA ASP A 149 -16.49 -14.35 -27.16
C ASP A 149 -15.48 -13.42 -26.48
N VAL A 150 -15.33 -13.54 -25.16
CA VAL A 150 -14.35 -12.78 -24.37
C VAL A 150 -12.93 -13.23 -24.69
N ALA A 151 -12.70 -14.54 -24.84
CA ALA A 151 -11.40 -15.09 -25.21
C ALA A 151 -10.95 -14.57 -26.59
N GLN A 152 -11.87 -14.52 -27.56
CA GLN A 152 -11.59 -13.98 -28.89
C GLN A 152 -11.23 -12.48 -28.84
N ARG A 153 -11.96 -11.69 -28.05
CA ARG A 153 -11.65 -10.26 -27.86
C ARG A 153 -10.30 -10.06 -27.17
N ALA A 154 -10.00 -10.87 -26.16
CA ALA A 154 -8.73 -10.83 -25.44
C ALA A 154 -7.54 -11.17 -26.36
N LEU A 155 -7.66 -12.22 -27.19
CA LEU A 155 -6.63 -12.61 -28.15
C LEU A 155 -6.43 -11.60 -29.28
N ASN A 156 -7.43 -10.76 -29.56
CA ASN A 156 -7.36 -9.68 -30.55
C ASN A 156 -6.88 -8.34 -29.96
N ALA A 157 -6.67 -8.25 -28.65
CA ALA A 157 -6.21 -7.02 -28.01
C ALA A 157 -4.78 -6.67 -28.48
N PRO A 158 -4.58 -5.51 -29.13
CA PRO A 158 -3.29 -5.15 -29.72
C PRO A 158 -2.21 -4.94 -28.67
N ASP A 159 -2.58 -4.38 -27.52
CA ASP A 159 -1.67 -3.99 -26.44
C ASP A 159 -2.28 -4.27 -25.05
N GLU A 160 -1.51 -3.95 -24.01
CA GLU A 160 -1.91 -4.11 -22.62
C GLU A 160 -3.13 -3.23 -22.29
N ASP A 161 -3.18 -1.99 -22.80
CA ASP A 161 -4.26 -1.04 -22.49
C ASP A 161 -5.62 -1.54 -23.02
N ALA A 162 -5.67 -2.07 -24.24
CA ALA A 162 -6.89 -2.65 -24.80
C ALA A 162 -7.38 -3.89 -24.01
N LEU A 163 -6.45 -4.69 -23.46
CA LEU A 163 -6.79 -5.83 -22.63
C LEU A 163 -7.24 -5.42 -21.23
N LEU A 164 -6.67 -4.35 -20.67
CA LEU A 164 -7.11 -3.72 -19.42
C LEU A 164 -8.52 -3.12 -19.56
N ASP A 165 -8.81 -2.45 -20.67
CA ASP A 165 -10.15 -1.92 -20.96
C ASP A 165 -11.18 -3.04 -21.10
N LEU A 166 -10.79 -4.18 -21.71
CA LEU A 166 -11.62 -5.38 -21.75
C LEU A 166 -11.83 -5.94 -20.34
N ALA A 167 -10.79 -6.04 -19.52
CA ALA A 167 -10.87 -6.50 -18.14
C ALA A 167 -11.84 -5.64 -17.31
N GLN A 168 -11.89 -4.33 -17.53
CA GLN A 168 -12.82 -3.42 -16.83
C GLN A 168 -14.28 -3.58 -17.23
N GLN A 169 -14.55 -4.09 -18.42
CA GLN A 169 -15.91 -4.40 -18.87
C GLN A 169 -16.46 -5.67 -18.24
N HIS A 170 -15.61 -6.48 -17.60
CA HIS A 170 -15.98 -7.73 -16.96
C HIS A 170 -15.74 -7.65 -15.45
N GLU A 171 -16.77 -7.98 -14.67
CA GLU A 171 -16.66 -7.98 -13.22
C GLU A 171 -16.13 -9.31 -12.68
N GLY A 172 -15.65 -9.29 -11.42
CA GLY A 172 -15.32 -10.50 -10.69
C GLY A 172 -14.07 -11.21 -11.18
N TRP A 173 -14.12 -12.55 -11.16
CA TRP A 173 -12.98 -13.40 -11.52
C TRP A 173 -12.55 -13.26 -12.98
N LEU A 174 -13.48 -12.94 -13.90
CA LEU A 174 -13.19 -12.81 -15.32
C LEU A 174 -12.34 -11.57 -15.61
N GLY A 175 -12.67 -10.43 -15.00
CA GLY A 175 -11.85 -9.21 -15.10
C GLY A 175 -10.46 -9.40 -14.48
N LEU A 176 -10.38 -10.03 -13.31
CA LEU A 176 -9.09 -10.38 -12.67
C LEU A 176 -8.25 -11.31 -13.55
N LEU A 177 -8.87 -12.32 -14.15
CA LEU A 177 -8.19 -13.26 -15.03
C LEU A 177 -7.66 -12.58 -16.29
N LEU A 178 -8.42 -11.68 -16.91
CA LEU A 178 -7.97 -10.90 -18.07
C LEU A 178 -6.78 -9.99 -17.72
N LEU A 179 -6.83 -9.37 -16.53
CA LEU A 179 -5.73 -8.59 -15.97
C LEU A 179 -4.49 -9.46 -15.70
N ASP A 180 -4.68 -10.72 -15.30
CA ASP A 180 -3.60 -11.68 -15.11
C ASP A 180 -2.97 -12.10 -16.43
N LEU A 181 -3.81 -12.35 -17.44
CA LEU A 181 -3.40 -12.73 -18.79
C LEU A 181 -2.60 -11.63 -19.50
N ALA A 182 -2.84 -10.36 -19.16
CA ALA A 182 -2.06 -9.22 -19.66
C ALA A 182 -0.57 -9.27 -19.25
N THR A 183 -0.20 -10.15 -18.33
CA THR A 183 1.18 -10.31 -17.86
C THR A 183 1.86 -11.54 -18.46
N ALA A 184 3.19 -11.56 -18.44
CA ALA A 184 4.00 -12.72 -18.81
C ALA A 184 3.97 -13.87 -17.76
N GLU A 185 3.02 -13.86 -16.81
CA GLU A 185 2.91 -14.88 -15.77
C GLU A 185 2.38 -16.21 -16.34
N PRO A 186 3.04 -17.37 -16.16
CA PRO A 186 2.55 -18.65 -16.69
C PRO A 186 1.13 -19.00 -16.24
N ILE A 187 0.33 -19.63 -17.11
CA ILE A 187 -1.08 -20.00 -16.81
C ILE A 187 -1.15 -20.91 -15.59
N GLU A 188 -0.16 -21.77 -15.39
CA GLU A 188 -0.08 -22.69 -14.26
C GLU A 188 -0.07 -21.93 -12.93
N LYS A 189 0.69 -20.82 -12.87
CA LYS A 189 0.74 -19.96 -11.68
C LYS A 189 -0.56 -19.21 -11.47
N ILE A 190 -1.20 -18.74 -12.54
CA ILE A 190 -2.51 -18.08 -12.48
C ILE A 190 -3.56 -19.07 -11.93
N THR A 191 -3.57 -20.28 -12.47
CA THR A 191 -4.48 -21.38 -12.09
C THR A 191 -4.30 -21.76 -10.62
N GLU A 192 -3.05 -21.94 -10.17
CA GLU A 192 -2.71 -22.24 -8.78
C GLU A 192 -3.11 -21.08 -7.85
N ARG A 193 -2.79 -19.83 -8.22
CA ARG A 193 -3.08 -18.64 -7.41
C ARG A 193 -4.58 -18.37 -7.25
N LEU A 194 -5.36 -18.59 -8.30
CA LEU A 194 -6.81 -18.36 -8.33
C LEU A 194 -7.62 -19.62 -7.95
N GLU A 195 -6.95 -20.74 -7.66
CA GLU A 195 -7.55 -22.05 -7.35
C GLU A 195 -8.55 -22.54 -8.42
N LEU A 196 -8.23 -22.28 -9.69
CA LEU A 196 -9.04 -22.68 -10.84
C LEU A 196 -8.95 -24.19 -11.02
N THR A 197 -9.99 -24.89 -10.58
CA THR A 197 -10.04 -26.36 -10.57
C THR A 197 -11.43 -26.79 -10.94
N ALA A 198 -11.51 -27.76 -11.86
CA ALA A 198 -12.78 -28.36 -12.25
C ALA A 198 -13.53 -28.85 -11.00
N PRO A 199 -14.83 -28.56 -10.89
CA PRO A 199 -15.60 -28.92 -9.72
C PRO A 199 -15.74 -30.44 -9.64
N VAL A 200 -15.58 -31.00 -8.43
CA VAL A 200 -15.96 -32.38 -8.15
C VAL A 200 -17.45 -32.38 -7.85
N ALA A 201 -18.27 -32.80 -8.83
CA ALA A 201 -19.72 -32.81 -8.66
C ALA A 201 -20.14 -33.76 -7.53
N SER A 202 -20.89 -33.25 -6.57
CA SER A 202 -21.54 -34.04 -5.53
C SER A 202 -23.02 -34.27 -5.85
N ALA A 203 -23.71 -35.03 -4.99
CA ALA A 203 -25.15 -35.23 -5.13
C ALA A 203 -25.97 -33.99 -4.73
N ASP A 204 -25.34 -32.99 -4.09
CA ASP A 204 -25.99 -31.77 -3.61
C ASP A 204 -25.47 -30.54 -4.37
N ALA A 205 -26.26 -30.09 -5.34
CA ALA A 205 -25.90 -28.98 -6.22
C ALA A 205 -25.81 -27.63 -5.48
N ASP A 206 -26.52 -27.45 -4.37
CA ASP A 206 -26.48 -26.21 -3.58
C ASP A 206 -25.23 -26.19 -2.69
N ALA A 207 -24.85 -27.34 -2.11
CA ALA A 207 -23.58 -27.48 -1.39
C ALA A 207 -22.35 -27.26 -2.30
N ASP A 208 -22.39 -27.76 -3.54
CA ASP A 208 -21.34 -27.52 -4.54
C ASP A 208 -21.22 -26.03 -4.88
N LEU A 209 -22.35 -25.34 -5.02
CA LEU A 209 -22.39 -23.89 -5.28
C LEU A 209 -21.88 -23.08 -4.09
N LEU A 210 -22.28 -23.42 -2.86
CA LEU A 210 -21.77 -22.77 -1.65
C LEU A 210 -20.25 -22.96 -1.49
N THR A 211 -19.75 -24.15 -1.81
CA THR A 211 -18.30 -24.42 -1.85
C THR A 211 -17.61 -23.59 -2.92
N SER A 212 -18.22 -23.47 -4.11
CA SER A 212 -17.69 -22.64 -5.21
C SER A 212 -17.65 -21.15 -4.85
N LEU A 213 -18.64 -20.64 -4.11
CA LEU A 213 -18.72 -19.25 -3.64
C LEU A 213 -17.64 -18.91 -2.61
N ARG A 214 -17.15 -19.92 -1.87
CA ARG A 214 -16.06 -19.77 -0.89
C ARG A 214 -14.66 -19.77 -1.53
N LYS A 215 -14.52 -20.13 -2.82
CA LYS A 215 -13.22 -20.11 -3.52
C LYS A 215 -12.64 -18.68 -3.60
N PRO A 216 -11.30 -18.49 -3.52
CA PRO A 216 -10.69 -17.16 -3.50
C PRO A 216 -11.05 -16.25 -4.68
N ALA A 217 -11.06 -16.79 -5.90
CA ALA A 217 -11.43 -16.02 -7.08
C ALA A 217 -12.93 -15.68 -7.13
N ALA A 218 -13.80 -16.54 -6.61
CA ALA A 218 -15.23 -16.28 -6.50
C ALA A 218 -15.52 -15.11 -5.56
N GLN A 219 -14.73 -14.96 -4.51
CA GLN A 219 -14.87 -13.86 -3.54
C GLN A 219 -14.58 -12.47 -4.12
N ALA A 220 -14.01 -12.38 -5.32
CA ALA A 220 -13.90 -11.11 -6.05
C ALA A 220 -15.25 -10.62 -6.59
N GLN A 221 -16.21 -11.54 -6.78
CA GLN A 221 -17.54 -11.25 -7.30
C GLN A 221 -18.64 -11.45 -6.25
N PHE A 222 -18.44 -12.37 -5.30
CA PHE A 222 -19.43 -12.82 -4.32
C PHE A 222 -18.91 -12.58 -2.90
N ALA A 223 -19.49 -11.62 -2.16
CA ALA A 223 -19.06 -11.29 -0.80
C ALA A 223 -20.04 -11.84 0.24
N PHE A 224 -19.55 -12.63 1.21
CA PHE A 224 -20.32 -13.08 2.37
C PHE A 224 -20.44 -11.94 3.40
N ILE A 225 -21.65 -11.69 3.90
CA ILE A 225 -21.93 -10.66 4.91
C ILE A 225 -22.01 -11.32 6.28
N ASP A 226 -20.88 -11.32 7.00
CA ASP A 226 -20.82 -11.86 8.37
C ASP A 226 -21.01 -10.77 9.46
N ASP A 227 -20.83 -9.47 9.15
CA ASP A 227 -20.99 -8.36 10.10
C ASP A 227 -21.56 -7.12 9.38
N GLN A 228 -22.66 -6.55 9.90
CA GLN A 228 -23.54 -5.58 9.20
C GLN A 228 -22.92 -4.19 8.95
N ASP A 229 -21.72 -3.89 9.50
CA ASP A 229 -21.05 -2.59 9.41
C ASP A 229 -20.11 -2.44 8.19
N GLU A 230 -19.58 -3.55 7.65
CA GLU A 230 -18.68 -3.55 6.49
C GLU A 230 -19.45 -3.27 5.20
N LEU A 231 -20.68 -3.76 5.15
CA LEU A 231 -21.64 -3.60 4.06
C LEU A 231 -22.07 -2.13 3.84
N ARG A 232 -22.23 -1.38 4.93
CA ARG A 232 -22.62 0.04 4.88
C ARG A 232 -21.50 0.88 4.26
N ARG A 233 -20.24 0.64 4.64
CA ARG A 233 -19.06 1.39 4.19
C ARG A 233 -18.68 1.16 2.73
N VAL A 234 -18.91 -0.04 2.20
CA VAL A 234 -18.56 -0.37 0.81
C VAL A 234 -19.59 0.17 -0.19
N ILE A 235 -20.85 0.36 0.24
CA ILE A 235 -21.97 0.69 -0.65
C ILE A 235 -22.40 2.17 -0.55
N GLU A 236 -22.33 2.77 0.64
CA GLU A 236 -22.81 4.15 0.90
C GLU A 236 -21.76 5.23 0.57
N GLU A 237 -20.47 4.91 0.57
CA GLU A 237 -19.44 5.94 0.56
C GLU A 237 -18.70 6.07 -0.79
N GLU A 238 -18.90 7.22 -1.44
CA GLU A 238 -17.86 7.88 -2.26
C GLU A 238 -16.74 8.47 -1.37
N ASP A 239 -16.66 8.07 -0.09
CA ASP A 239 -15.65 8.51 0.87
C ASP A 239 -14.32 7.83 0.58
N PHE A 240 -13.30 8.68 0.43
CA PHE A 240 -11.90 8.33 0.30
C PHE A 240 -11.41 7.44 1.45
N GLY A 241 -12.05 7.49 2.62
CA GLY A 241 -11.73 6.69 3.82
C GLY A 241 -12.04 5.19 3.71
N ALA A 242 -13.20 4.80 3.17
CA ALA A 242 -13.63 3.39 3.10
C ALA A 242 -12.72 2.52 2.22
N TRP A 243 -12.19 3.11 1.14
CA TRP A 243 -11.26 2.41 0.24
C TRP A 243 -9.91 2.09 0.91
N ARG A 244 -9.48 2.87 1.91
CA ARG A 244 -8.22 2.66 2.64
C ARG A 244 -8.20 1.40 3.52
N ILE A 245 -9.35 0.86 3.86
CA ILE A 245 -9.48 -0.34 4.69
C ILE A 245 -9.97 -1.56 3.88
N PHE A 246 -10.19 -1.42 2.57
CA PHE A 246 -10.68 -2.50 1.73
C PHE A 246 -9.60 -3.56 1.48
N LEU A 247 -9.84 -4.78 1.97
CA LEU A 247 -8.94 -5.92 1.80
C LEU A 247 -9.38 -6.79 0.62
N HIS A 248 -8.56 -6.83 -0.43
CA HIS A 248 -8.83 -7.65 -1.60
C HIS A 248 -8.75 -9.16 -1.27
N PRO A 249 -9.53 -10.05 -1.91
CA PRO A 249 -9.46 -11.50 -1.68
C PRO A 249 -8.04 -12.09 -1.76
N GLU A 250 -7.23 -11.68 -2.74
CA GLU A 250 -5.83 -12.10 -2.86
C GLU A 250 -4.94 -11.71 -1.66
N GLN A 251 -5.33 -10.67 -0.93
CA GLN A 251 -4.62 -10.20 0.26
C GLN A 251 -5.04 -10.94 1.54
N ARG A 252 -6.25 -11.52 1.57
CA ARG A 252 -6.80 -12.24 2.75
C ARG A 252 -5.89 -13.37 3.23
N ARG A 253 -5.26 -14.07 2.30
CA ARG A 253 -4.32 -15.17 2.63
C ARG A 253 -3.17 -14.71 3.51
N TYR A 254 -2.73 -13.46 3.43
CA TYR A 254 -1.62 -12.95 4.25
C TYR A 254 -2.09 -12.45 5.62
N VAL A 255 -3.37 -12.15 5.76
CA VAL A 255 -3.98 -11.75 7.04
C VAL A 255 -4.10 -12.96 7.96
N SER A 256 -4.56 -14.10 7.46
CA SER A 256 -4.80 -15.31 8.25
C SER A 256 -3.59 -16.26 8.34
N ARG A 257 -2.59 -16.12 7.47
CA ARG A 257 -1.43 -17.03 7.44
C ARG A 257 -0.62 -16.95 8.72
N THR A 258 -0.39 -18.11 9.32
CA THR A 258 0.60 -18.29 10.40
C THR A 258 1.97 -18.58 9.79
N THR A 259 3.02 -17.96 10.31
CA THR A 259 4.39 -18.14 9.82
C THR A 259 5.34 -18.50 10.95
N SER A 260 6.20 -19.51 10.74
CA SER A 260 7.22 -19.86 11.72
C SER A 260 8.36 -18.83 11.67
N GLY A 261 8.28 -17.78 12.50
CA GLY A 261 9.21 -16.63 12.51
C GLY A 261 8.90 -15.55 11.45
N PRO A 262 9.89 -14.70 11.11
CA PRO A 262 9.66 -13.48 10.35
C PRO A 262 9.13 -13.73 8.94
N PHE A 263 8.12 -12.94 8.55
CA PHE A 263 7.53 -12.95 7.22
C PHE A 263 7.68 -11.59 6.54
N ARG A 264 7.94 -11.61 5.24
CA ARG A 264 8.09 -10.41 4.41
C ARG A 264 7.05 -10.36 3.31
N LEU A 265 6.34 -9.25 3.26
CA LEU A 265 5.39 -8.90 2.21
C LEU A 265 5.93 -7.69 1.44
N SER A 266 6.52 -7.93 0.28
CA SER A 266 6.94 -6.89 -0.64
C SER A 266 5.82 -6.53 -1.63
N GLY A 267 5.94 -5.39 -2.28
CA GLY A 267 5.03 -4.98 -3.35
C GLY A 267 5.15 -3.49 -3.63
N GLY A 268 4.71 -3.06 -4.80
CA GLY A 268 4.85 -1.68 -5.27
C GLY A 268 3.87 -0.74 -4.57
N ALA A 269 3.94 0.55 -4.94
CA ALA A 269 2.98 1.53 -4.47
C ALA A 269 1.53 1.08 -4.78
N GLY A 270 0.60 1.31 -3.86
CA GLY A 270 -0.83 1.01 -4.07
C GLY A 270 -1.22 -0.46 -4.08
N THR A 271 -0.33 -1.39 -3.76
CA THR A 271 -0.61 -2.85 -3.71
C THR A 271 -1.36 -3.33 -2.46
N GLY A 272 -1.60 -2.43 -1.49
CA GLY A 272 -2.38 -2.71 -0.27
C GLY A 272 -1.63 -3.41 0.87
N LYS A 273 -0.29 -3.33 0.90
CA LYS A 273 0.54 -3.85 2.02
C LYS A 273 0.09 -3.31 3.39
N THR A 274 -0.12 -2.00 3.47
CA THR A 274 -0.60 -1.32 4.68
C THR A 274 -1.97 -1.85 5.12
N VAL A 275 -2.87 -2.13 4.17
CA VAL A 275 -4.19 -2.73 4.45
C VAL A 275 -4.05 -4.13 5.05
N VAL A 276 -3.15 -4.94 4.49
CA VAL A 276 -2.82 -6.26 5.04
C VAL A 276 -2.35 -6.15 6.49
N LEU A 277 -1.47 -5.20 6.81
CA LEU A 277 -0.98 -5.01 8.18
C LEU A 277 -2.11 -4.64 9.16
N VAL A 278 -2.99 -3.71 8.78
CA VAL A 278 -4.12 -3.29 9.64
C VAL A 278 -5.08 -4.46 9.88
N HIS A 279 -5.45 -5.20 8.82
CA HIS A 279 -6.30 -6.38 8.96
C HIS A 279 -5.63 -7.51 9.74
N ARG A 280 -4.32 -7.71 9.56
CA ARG A 280 -3.55 -8.69 10.34
C ARG A 280 -3.50 -8.31 11.82
N GLY A 281 -3.29 -7.04 12.15
CA GLY A 281 -3.34 -6.56 13.53
C GLY A 281 -4.68 -6.86 14.20
N ARG A 282 -5.80 -6.59 13.50
CA ARG A 282 -7.14 -6.99 13.95
C ARG A 282 -7.27 -8.50 14.11
N ALA A 283 -6.82 -9.28 13.13
CA ALA A 283 -6.94 -10.74 13.16
C ALA A 283 -6.17 -11.35 14.33
N LEU A 284 -4.95 -10.88 14.60
CA LEU A 284 -4.14 -11.31 15.74
C LEU A 284 -4.81 -10.94 17.07
N ALA A 285 -5.31 -9.71 17.20
CA ALA A 285 -5.99 -9.24 18.42
C ALA A 285 -7.30 -10.01 18.70
N ARG A 286 -7.99 -10.47 17.64
CA ARG A 286 -9.18 -11.33 17.77
C ARG A 286 -8.82 -12.77 18.11
N ARG A 287 -7.71 -13.28 17.56
CA ARG A 287 -7.21 -14.63 17.83
C ARG A 287 -6.80 -14.78 19.29
N ASP A 288 -6.14 -13.77 19.84
CA ASP A 288 -5.76 -13.72 21.26
C ASP A 288 -5.99 -12.30 21.83
N PRO A 289 -7.06 -12.11 22.61
CA PRO A 289 -7.36 -10.82 23.26
C PRO A 289 -6.32 -10.36 24.29
N GLN A 290 -5.38 -11.23 24.71
CA GLN A 290 -4.27 -10.87 25.60
C GLN A 290 -2.97 -10.56 24.85
N ALA A 291 -2.93 -10.78 23.53
CA ALA A 291 -1.72 -10.53 22.75
C ALA A 291 -1.32 -9.05 22.76
N ARG A 292 -0.03 -8.80 22.94
CA ARG A 292 0.60 -7.48 22.88
C ARG A 292 1.15 -7.29 21.47
N ILE A 293 0.43 -6.56 20.64
CA ILE A 293 0.76 -6.39 19.23
C ILE A 293 1.29 -4.98 19.01
N VAL A 294 2.41 -4.86 18.30
CA VAL A 294 2.96 -3.55 17.91
C VAL A 294 2.80 -3.38 16.41
N LEU A 295 2.16 -2.30 15.97
CA LEU A 295 2.11 -1.89 14.57
C LEU A 295 2.91 -0.61 14.40
N THR A 296 4.07 -0.71 13.77
CA THR A 296 5.01 0.41 13.62
C THR A 296 5.19 0.83 12.17
N THR A 297 5.54 2.09 11.95
CA THR A 297 5.85 2.68 10.64
C THR A 297 6.94 3.75 10.77
N PHE A 298 7.42 4.30 9.66
CA PHE A 298 8.54 5.23 9.66
C PHE A 298 8.21 6.60 10.31
N THR A 299 7.02 7.16 10.09
CA THR A 299 6.67 8.52 10.57
C THR A 299 5.48 8.53 11.53
N THR A 300 5.41 9.57 12.38
CA THR A 300 4.28 9.74 13.30
C THR A 300 2.93 9.95 12.60
N ASN A 301 2.94 10.60 11.42
CA ASN A 301 1.72 10.86 10.64
C ASN A 301 1.19 9.59 9.99
N LEU A 302 2.08 8.74 9.50
CA LEU A 302 1.71 7.39 9.04
C LEU A 302 1.13 6.58 10.19
N ALA A 303 1.71 6.67 11.39
CA ALA A 303 1.19 5.97 12.56
C ALA A 303 -0.19 6.47 12.99
N GLU A 304 -0.47 7.77 12.88
CA GLU A 304 -1.83 8.32 13.05
C GLU A 304 -2.80 7.76 12.01
N SER A 305 -2.40 7.73 10.74
CA SER A 305 -3.23 7.15 9.67
C SER A 305 -3.53 5.66 9.92
N LEU A 306 -2.56 4.89 10.41
CA LEU A 306 -2.73 3.49 10.79
C LEU A 306 -3.70 3.31 11.97
N ARG A 307 -3.63 4.18 12.99
CA ARG A 307 -4.59 4.20 14.11
C ARG A 307 -6.00 4.49 13.63
N ASP A 308 -6.15 5.52 12.81
CA ASP A 308 -7.42 5.94 12.24
C ASP A 308 -7.99 4.79 11.36
N SER A 309 -7.15 4.13 10.56
CA SER A 309 -7.54 2.98 9.73
C SER A 309 -7.97 1.76 10.54
N LEU A 310 -7.27 1.45 11.63
CA LEU A 310 -7.63 0.34 12.52
C LEU A 310 -8.93 0.63 13.28
N ALA A 311 -9.10 1.86 13.77
CA ALA A 311 -10.31 2.30 14.45
C ALA A 311 -11.52 2.28 13.49
N LEU A 312 -11.32 2.73 12.25
CA LEU A 312 -12.34 2.63 11.21
C LEU A 312 -12.66 1.17 10.93
N LEU A 313 -11.65 0.32 10.72
CA LEU A 313 -11.84 -1.10 10.41
C LEU A 313 -12.64 -1.82 11.51
N ASP A 314 -12.20 -1.74 12.76
CA ASP A 314 -12.85 -2.40 13.89
C ASP A 314 -12.67 -1.60 15.19
N PRO A 315 -13.66 -0.77 15.57
CA PRO A 315 -13.61 0.05 16.78
C PRO A 315 -13.47 -0.75 18.08
N ARG A 316 -13.75 -2.06 18.05
CA ARG A 316 -13.68 -2.96 19.21
C ARG A 316 -12.25 -3.39 19.54
N VAL A 317 -11.30 -3.24 18.62
CA VAL A 317 -9.90 -3.63 18.84
C VAL A 317 -9.25 -2.63 19.80
N PRO A 318 -8.75 -3.06 20.98
CA PRO A 318 -8.06 -2.17 21.90
C PRO A 318 -6.79 -1.59 21.27
N GLN A 319 -6.62 -0.27 21.38
CA GLN A 319 -5.41 0.44 20.93
C GLN A 319 -4.70 1.05 22.15
N PRO A 320 -3.89 0.27 22.89
CA PRO A 320 -3.24 0.75 24.10
C PRO A 320 -2.25 1.88 23.82
N ALA A 321 -2.22 2.87 24.71
CA ALA A 321 -1.29 3.99 24.63
C ALA A 321 0.13 3.60 25.06
N ARG A 322 0.28 2.53 25.85
CA ARG A 322 1.57 2.07 26.37
C ARG A 322 1.96 0.73 25.77
N LEU A 323 3.26 0.56 25.55
CA LEU A 323 3.86 -0.69 25.13
C LEU A 323 3.71 -1.75 26.23
N GLY A 324 3.50 -3.01 25.85
CA GLY A 324 3.36 -4.13 26.77
C GLY A 324 1.94 -4.40 27.26
N GLU A 325 0.96 -3.55 26.92
CA GLU A 325 -0.46 -3.78 27.17
C GLU A 325 -1.09 -4.61 26.03
N ALA A 326 -2.14 -5.38 26.36
CA ALA A 326 -2.87 -6.18 25.39
C ALA A 326 -3.63 -5.31 24.38
N GLY A 327 -3.62 -5.72 23.10
CA GLY A 327 -4.18 -4.97 21.99
C GLY A 327 -3.11 -4.53 20.98
N VAL A 328 -3.49 -3.61 20.09
CA VAL A 328 -2.63 -3.14 19.00
C VAL A 328 -2.06 -1.75 19.33
N HIS A 329 -0.82 -1.71 19.81
CA HIS A 329 -0.08 -0.46 20.02
C HIS A 329 0.47 0.06 18.69
N VAL A 330 -0.03 1.21 18.23
CA VAL A 330 0.39 1.81 16.95
C VAL A 330 1.28 3.03 17.18
N ALA A 331 2.49 3.03 16.64
CA ALA A 331 3.46 4.11 16.83
C ALA A 331 4.40 4.31 15.63
N GLY A 332 4.98 5.51 15.51
CA GLY A 332 6.14 5.70 14.63
C GLY A 332 7.40 5.11 15.29
N ILE A 333 8.34 4.60 14.50
CA ILE A 333 9.52 3.87 15.00
C ILE A 333 10.36 4.67 16.01
N ASP A 334 10.58 5.96 15.74
CA ASP A 334 11.32 6.84 16.65
C ASP A 334 10.53 7.14 17.94
N SER A 335 9.19 7.24 17.82
CA SER A 335 8.30 7.43 18.97
C SER A 335 8.27 6.20 19.87
N LEU A 336 8.38 5.00 19.27
CA LEU A 336 8.51 3.74 19.97
C LEU A 336 9.82 3.69 20.76
N ALA A 337 10.96 3.99 20.13
CA ALA A 337 12.25 4.08 20.80
C ALA A 337 12.23 5.06 21.98
N ALA A 338 11.68 6.26 21.76
CA ALA A 338 11.55 7.26 22.81
C ALA A 338 10.62 6.82 23.95
N SER A 339 9.57 6.03 23.65
CA SER A 339 8.66 5.50 24.68
C SER A 339 9.34 4.44 25.54
N ILE A 340 10.16 3.57 24.95
CA ILE A 340 10.98 2.58 25.67
C ILE A 340 11.96 3.29 26.60
N ILE A 341 12.69 4.30 26.10
CA ILE A 341 13.63 5.10 26.92
C ILE A 341 12.93 5.79 28.09
N ARG A 342 11.76 6.40 27.84
CA ARG A 342 10.97 7.04 28.90
C ARG A 342 10.48 6.05 29.95
N ALA A 343 10.02 4.87 29.53
CA ALA A 343 9.54 3.83 30.43
C ALA A 343 10.67 3.24 31.29
N ALA A 344 11.88 3.13 30.75
CA ALA A 344 13.06 2.64 31.47
C ALA A 344 13.54 3.57 32.59
N GLY A 345 13.25 4.89 32.51
CA GLY A 345 13.65 5.85 33.54
C GLY A 345 15.16 5.84 33.82
N SER A 346 15.56 5.64 35.07
CA SER A 346 16.97 5.56 35.48
C SER A 346 17.70 4.32 34.97
N ASP A 347 16.96 3.24 34.70
CA ASP A 347 17.54 1.94 34.31
C ASP A 347 18.12 1.98 32.89
N ILE A 348 17.81 3.05 32.13
CA ILE A 348 18.39 3.29 30.81
C ILE A 348 19.90 3.56 30.87
N ALA A 349 20.44 4.00 32.00
CA ALA A 349 21.83 4.41 32.12
C ALA A 349 22.81 3.27 31.76
N ALA A 350 22.48 2.03 32.12
CA ALA A 350 23.26 0.85 31.76
C ALA A 350 23.28 0.60 30.25
N ALA A 351 22.13 0.74 29.59
CA ALA A 351 22.02 0.60 28.13
C ALA A 351 22.79 1.72 27.40
N VAL A 352 22.70 2.97 27.87
CA VAL A 352 23.48 4.08 27.32
C VAL A 352 24.98 3.81 27.44
N GLN A 353 25.44 3.33 28.60
CA GLN A 353 26.84 2.95 28.79
C GLN A 353 27.26 1.82 27.85
N ALA A 354 26.43 0.80 27.70
CA ALA A 354 26.72 -0.34 26.86
C ALA A 354 26.83 0.03 25.37
N VAL A 355 26.06 1.02 24.89
CA VAL A 355 26.03 1.44 23.48
C VAL A 355 27.01 2.58 23.18
N LEU A 356 27.03 3.63 24.02
CA LEU A 356 27.79 4.85 23.75
C LEU A 356 29.12 4.94 24.53
N GLY A 357 29.34 4.06 25.51
CA GLY A 357 30.56 3.99 26.33
C GLY A 357 30.46 4.72 27.68
N ASP A 358 29.45 5.56 27.88
CA ASP A 358 29.29 6.38 29.09
C ASP A 358 27.86 6.30 29.63
N ALA A 359 27.69 6.07 30.94
CA ALA A 359 26.38 6.02 31.57
C ALA A 359 25.71 7.39 31.60
N ARG A 360 24.41 7.47 31.27
CA ARG A 360 23.60 8.70 31.37
C ARG A 360 22.20 8.37 31.86
N SER A 361 21.79 9.03 32.94
CA SER A 361 20.43 8.95 33.44
C SER A 361 19.53 9.89 32.64
N ALA A 362 18.46 9.37 32.04
CA ALA A 362 17.40 10.14 31.37
C ALA A 362 17.84 11.14 30.27
N PRO A 363 18.43 10.67 29.15
CA PRO A 363 18.64 11.53 28.00
C PRO A 363 17.31 11.80 27.26
N THR A 364 16.56 12.81 27.70
CA THR A 364 15.22 13.11 27.18
C THR A 364 15.21 14.13 26.04
N GLY A 365 16.33 14.82 25.81
CA GLY A 365 16.47 15.80 24.74
C GLY A 365 16.72 15.15 23.37
N ARG A 366 16.38 15.87 22.30
CA ARG A 366 16.67 15.44 20.93
C ARG A 366 17.83 16.25 20.36
N ALA A 367 18.80 15.56 19.75
CA ALA A 367 19.95 16.22 19.14
C ALA A 367 19.50 17.12 17.96
N PRO A 368 20.04 18.35 17.84
CA PRO A 368 19.79 19.22 16.69
C PRO A 368 20.25 18.59 15.39
N ALA A 369 19.50 18.81 14.30
CA ALA A 369 19.89 18.33 12.97
C ALA A 369 21.21 18.96 12.47
N THR A 370 21.58 20.11 13.02
CA THR A 370 22.82 20.86 12.71
C THR A 370 24.05 20.35 13.45
N ARG A 371 23.93 19.36 14.33
CA ARG A 371 25.01 18.95 15.23
C ARG A 371 26.30 18.56 14.50
N TRP A 372 26.19 17.82 13.39
CA TRP A 372 27.38 17.47 12.60
C TRP A 372 28.06 18.69 12.00
N ARG A 373 27.29 19.71 11.59
CA ARG A 373 27.82 20.99 11.12
C ARG A 373 28.53 21.74 12.23
N GLU A 374 27.92 21.84 13.40
CA GLU A 374 28.53 22.46 14.59
C GLU A 374 29.88 21.81 14.95
N VAL A 375 29.95 20.47 14.90
CA VAL A 375 31.20 19.73 15.14
C VAL A 375 32.25 20.06 14.07
N LEU A 376 31.86 20.10 12.79
CA LEU A 376 32.76 20.41 11.68
C LEU A 376 33.28 21.85 11.75
N ASP A 377 32.42 22.82 12.07
CA ASP A 377 32.78 24.24 12.18
C ASP A 377 33.70 24.50 13.39
N ALA A 378 33.53 23.74 14.47
CA ALA A 378 34.33 23.88 15.69
C ALA A 378 35.65 23.09 15.66
N SER A 379 35.80 22.10 14.78
CA SER A 379 36.95 21.20 14.76
C SER A 379 37.92 21.53 13.63
N SER A 380 39.22 21.64 13.90
CA SER A 380 40.23 21.65 12.84
C SER A 380 40.53 20.22 12.40
N THR A 381 40.08 19.82 11.21
CA THR A 381 40.34 18.49 10.65
C THR A 381 41.18 18.54 9.38
N SER A 382 42.07 17.57 9.21
CA SER A 382 42.86 17.36 7.99
C SER A 382 42.14 16.45 6.97
N LEU A 383 40.93 16.00 7.30
CA LEU A 383 40.13 15.13 6.44
C LEU A 383 39.73 15.86 5.15
N PRO A 384 39.77 15.18 3.99
CA PRO A 384 39.22 15.70 2.74
C PRO A 384 37.74 16.07 2.86
N ALA A 385 37.28 17.08 2.10
CA ALA A 385 35.88 17.55 2.11
C ALA A 385 34.83 16.43 1.83
N LYS A 386 35.20 15.43 1.03
CA LYS A 386 34.37 14.23 0.77
C LYS A 386 34.12 13.35 2.00
N ILE A 387 34.92 13.49 3.07
CA ILE A 387 34.78 12.79 4.35
C ILE A 387 34.29 13.76 5.44
N ALA A 388 34.86 14.96 5.49
CA ALA A 388 34.52 16.01 6.43
C ALA A 388 33.22 16.74 6.02
N ASN A 389 32.13 16.00 5.91
CA ASN A 389 30.79 16.54 5.65
C ASN A 389 29.72 15.77 6.45
N GLU A 390 28.58 16.43 6.67
CA GLU A 390 27.48 15.90 7.47
C GLU A 390 26.93 14.57 6.94
N THR A 391 26.87 14.42 5.61
CA THR A 391 26.29 13.23 4.96
C THR A 391 27.14 12.00 5.27
N PHE A 392 28.45 12.09 5.04
CA PHE A 392 29.38 10.99 5.30
C PHE A 392 29.39 10.61 6.78
N LEU A 393 29.55 11.59 7.67
CA LEU A 393 29.68 11.36 9.11
C LEU A 393 28.40 10.78 9.72
N SER A 394 27.24 11.35 9.39
CA SER A 394 25.95 10.83 9.84
C SER A 394 25.70 9.39 9.37
N ALA A 395 26.01 9.10 8.10
CA ALA A 395 25.88 7.77 7.56
C ALA A 395 26.88 6.79 8.19
N GLU A 396 28.14 7.17 8.38
CA GLU A 396 29.17 6.33 9.03
C GLU A 396 28.73 5.99 10.46
N TYR A 397 28.26 7.00 11.20
CA TYR A 397 27.78 6.83 12.57
C TYR A 397 26.57 5.86 12.64
N THR A 398 25.58 6.07 11.77
CA THR A 398 24.33 5.30 11.76
C THR A 398 24.49 3.88 11.23
N LEU A 399 25.34 3.66 10.21
CA LEU A 399 25.45 2.38 9.52
C LEU A 399 26.61 1.50 10.02
N VAL A 400 27.64 2.10 10.62
CA VAL A 400 28.83 1.38 11.08
C VAL A 400 28.98 1.47 12.60
N VAL A 401 28.99 2.68 13.17
CA VAL A 401 29.37 2.87 14.58
C VAL A 401 28.31 2.31 15.52
N LEU A 402 27.06 2.78 15.40
CA LEU A 402 25.98 2.38 16.30
C LEU A 402 25.60 0.89 16.18
N PRO A 403 25.41 0.31 14.99
CA PRO A 403 24.93 -1.07 14.88
C PRO A 403 25.96 -2.09 15.38
N ASN A 404 27.25 -1.74 15.33
CA ASN A 404 28.34 -2.57 15.83
C ASN A 404 28.77 -2.21 17.27
N ARG A 405 28.04 -1.31 17.96
CA ARG A 405 28.30 -0.88 19.34
C ARG A 405 29.74 -0.41 19.56
N VAL A 406 30.27 0.36 18.62
CA VAL A 406 31.62 0.92 18.68
C VAL A 406 31.65 2.01 19.76
N LYS A 407 32.46 1.83 20.80
CA LYS A 407 32.48 2.70 21.99
C LYS A 407 33.69 3.61 22.03
N ASN A 408 34.81 3.13 21.50
CA ASN A 408 36.10 3.82 21.52
C ASN A 408 36.81 3.74 20.17
N GLU A 409 37.95 4.43 20.08
CA GLU A 409 38.78 4.54 18.88
C GLU A 409 39.30 3.17 18.41
N ASP A 410 39.69 2.31 19.34
CA ASP A 410 40.23 0.98 19.02
C ASP A 410 39.17 0.05 18.44
N ASP A 411 37.93 0.13 18.94
CA ASP A 411 36.77 -0.55 18.34
C ASP A 411 36.57 -0.07 16.90
N TYR A 412 36.61 1.26 16.68
CA TYR A 412 36.40 1.85 15.36
C TYR A 412 37.52 1.52 14.37
N ARG A 413 38.77 1.35 14.84
CA ARG A 413 39.87 0.88 14.00
C ARG A 413 39.65 -0.55 13.49
N ARG A 414 39.03 -1.40 14.30
CA ARG A 414 38.83 -2.84 14.01
C ARG A 414 37.54 -3.14 13.27
N VAL A 415 36.51 -2.30 13.42
CA VAL A 415 35.20 -2.54 12.83
C VAL A 415 35.28 -2.60 11.30
N ARG A 416 34.57 -3.57 10.71
CA ARG A 416 34.42 -3.68 9.26
C ARG A 416 33.43 -2.63 8.77
N ARG A 417 33.68 -2.09 7.59
CA ARG A 417 32.88 -1.03 6.95
C ARG A 417 32.30 -1.52 5.61
N PRO A 418 31.50 -2.61 5.60
CA PRO A 418 31.02 -3.20 4.35
C PRO A 418 30.10 -2.22 3.60
N GLY A 419 30.25 -2.14 2.29
CA GLY A 419 29.39 -1.30 1.43
C GLY A 419 29.63 0.21 1.56
N ARG A 420 30.72 0.65 2.20
CA ARG A 420 31.10 2.07 2.25
C ARG A 420 32.04 2.42 1.11
N GLY A 421 31.68 3.41 0.29
CA GLY A 421 32.41 3.83 -0.92
C GLY A 421 33.79 4.44 -0.64
N VAL A 422 33.99 5.08 0.51
CA VAL A 422 35.27 5.69 0.88
C VAL A 422 36.11 4.75 1.76
N ALA A 423 37.27 4.34 1.26
CA ALA A 423 38.28 3.63 2.05
C ALA A 423 38.94 4.57 3.08
N LEU A 424 38.96 4.14 4.34
CA LEU A 424 39.62 4.84 5.44
C LEU A 424 40.84 4.03 5.89
N ASP A 425 42.02 4.60 5.68
CA ASP A 425 43.25 4.16 6.34
C ASP A 425 43.22 4.50 7.84
N ARG A 426 44.25 4.08 8.58
CA ARG A 426 44.30 4.26 10.03
C ARG A 426 44.22 5.74 10.45
N ALA A 427 45.02 6.61 9.82
CA ALA A 427 45.03 8.03 10.17
C ALA A 427 43.67 8.69 9.92
N LYS A 428 43.01 8.36 8.79
CA LYS A 428 41.66 8.86 8.52
C LYS A 428 40.62 8.32 9.50
N ARG A 429 40.73 7.06 9.92
CA ARG A 429 39.83 6.50 10.95
C ARG A 429 39.97 7.24 12.28
N ASP A 430 41.20 7.54 12.66
CA ASP A 430 41.49 8.28 13.90
C ASP A 430 40.85 9.67 13.84
N SER A 431 41.05 10.43 12.75
CA SER A 431 40.41 11.75 12.58
C SER A 431 38.88 11.69 12.45
N VAL A 432 38.31 10.64 11.85
CA VAL A 432 36.85 10.48 11.81
C VAL A 432 36.31 10.18 13.22
N TRP A 433 37.04 9.38 14.00
CA TRP A 433 36.66 9.09 15.38
C TRP A 433 36.70 10.32 16.27
N GLU A 434 37.69 11.21 16.10
CA GLU A 434 37.74 12.50 16.81
C GLU A 434 36.45 13.31 16.61
N LEU A 435 35.95 13.39 15.37
CA LEU A 435 34.68 14.07 15.07
C LEU A 435 33.48 13.35 15.69
N ILE A 436 33.45 12.01 15.67
CA ILE A 436 32.39 11.23 16.34
C ILE A 436 32.41 11.42 17.86
N ALA A 437 33.61 11.45 18.46
CA ALA A 437 33.79 11.67 19.88
C ALA A 437 33.32 13.07 20.28
N ALA A 438 33.67 14.10 19.49
CA ALA A 438 33.18 15.46 19.67
C ALA A 438 31.64 15.54 19.55
N TYR A 439 31.06 14.88 18.54
CA TYR A 439 29.61 14.75 18.38
C TYR A 439 28.94 14.14 19.63
N ARG A 440 29.45 13.00 20.10
CA ARG A 440 28.94 12.32 21.30
C ARG A 440 29.13 13.14 22.57
N ALA A 441 30.18 13.96 22.66
CA ALA A 441 30.46 14.84 23.79
C ALA A 441 29.47 16.01 23.84
N LEU A 442 29.21 16.68 22.71
CA LEU A 442 28.21 17.75 22.65
C LEU A 442 26.81 17.24 22.98
N ASN A 443 26.41 16.10 22.40
CA ASN A 443 25.11 15.48 22.73
C ASN A 443 25.00 15.14 24.23
N ARG A 444 26.10 14.74 24.87
CA ARG A 444 26.18 14.48 26.31
C ARG A 444 25.94 15.73 27.14
N MET A 445 26.65 16.81 26.80
CA MET A 445 26.55 18.08 27.51
C MET A 445 25.11 18.62 27.46
N ASP A 446 24.44 18.43 26.32
CA ASP A 446 23.07 18.87 26.13
C ASP A 446 22.01 17.88 26.62
N GLY A 447 22.40 16.69 27.11
CA GLY A 447 21.47 15.66 27.55
C GLY A 447 20.57 15.13 26.43
N THR A 448 21.10 15.11 25.19
CA THR A 448 20.36 14.75 23.97
C THR A 448 20.80 13.40 23.41
N LEU A 449 19.90 12.75 22.68
CA LEU A 449 20.21 11.65 21.76
C LEU A 449 19.68 11.99 20.37
N ASP A 450 20.39 11.56 19.35
CA ASP A 450 19.80 11.45 18.02
C ASP A 450 18.87 10.22 17.93
N PHE A 451 18.13 10.11 16.82
CA PHE A 451 17.18 9.00 16.64
C PHE A 451 17.84 7.62 16.55
N ALA A 452 18.99 7.53 15.87
CA ALA A 452 19.69 6.27 15.71
C ALA A 452 20.31 5.81 17.04
N GLU A 453 20.83 6.75 17.84
CA GLU A 453 21.29 6.54 19.21
C GLU A 453 20.14 6.07 20.10
N ALA A 454 18.99 6.76 20.05
CA ALA A 454 17.81 6.38 20.82
C ALA A 454 17.36 4.95 20.51
N ALA A 455 17.29 4.58 19.23
CA ALA A 455 16.95 3.23 18.81
C ALA A 455 17.98 2.18 19.28
N ALA A 456 19.28 2.48 19.19
CA ALA A 456 20.34 1.58 19.65
C ALA A 456 20.29 1.34 21.16
N VAL A 457 20.05 2.42 21.94
CA VAL A 457 19.90 2.36 23.39
C VAL A 457 18.63 1.60 23.78
N ALA A 458 17.51 1.85 23.10
CA ALA A 458 16.26 1.13 23.31
C ALA A 458 16.42 -0.38 23.02
N ALA A 459 17.11 -0.74 21.93
CA ALA A 459 17.41 -2.12 21.58
C ALA A 459 18.21 -2.83 22.69
N GLU A 460 19.23 -2.16 23.24
CA GLU A 460 20.03 -2.73 24.32
C GLU A 460 19.24 -2.89 25.60
N HIS A 461 18.40 -1.91 25.95
CA HIS A 461 17.53 -2.02 27.11
C HIS A 461 16.53 -3.19 27.00
N LEU A 462 15.90 -3.36 25.83
CA LEU A 462 15.01 -4.50 25.56
C LEU A 462 15.75 -5.84 25.61
N THR A 463 16.99 -5.90 25.10
CA THR A 463 17.82 -7.11 25.17
C THR A 463 18.09 -7.52 26.63
N ALA A 464 18.27 -6.54 27.53
CA ALA A 464 18.51 -6.79 28.94
C ALA A 464 17.24 -7.13 29.74
N THR A 465 16.09 -6.56 29.36
CA THR A 465 14.83 -6.66 30.14
C THR A 465 13.83 -7.67 29.58
N GLY A 466 14.02 -8.11 28.34
CA GLY A 466 13.16 -9.07 27.66
C GLY A 466 12.12 -8.41 26.72
N PRO A 467 11.45 -9.24 25.90
CA PRO A 467 10.51 -8.78 24.89
C PRO A 467 9.22 -8.20 25.51
N GLN A 468 8.72 -7.12 24.91
CA GLN A 468 7.51 -6.41 25.36
C GLN A 468 6.35 -6.53 24.36
N ALA A 469 6.52 -7.28 23.28
CA ALA A 469 5.49 -7.61 22.31
C ALA A 469 5.50 -9.11 21.99
N ASP A 470 4.33 -9.62 21.62
CA ASP A 470 4.15 -11.00 21.13
C ASP A 470 4.19 -11.02 19.59
N HIS A 471 3.72 -9.96 18.94
CA HIS A 471 3.74 -9.79 17.49
C HIS A 471 4.15 -8.36 17.12
N VAL A 472 5.00 -8.21 16.09
CA VAL A 472 5.44 -6.92 15.57
C VAL A 472 5.15 -6.83 14.08
N LEU A 473 4.29 -5.89 13.71
CA LEU A 473 3.89 -5.56 12.35
C LEU A 473 4.62 -4.28 11.93
N VAL A 474 5.40 -4.36 10.85
CA VAL A 474 6.28 -3.27 10.39
C VAL A 474 5.81 -2.79 9.04
N ASP A 475 5.39 -1.53 8.95
CA ASP A 475 5.14 -0.82 7.69
C ASP A 475 6.37 0.00 7.29
N GLU A 476 6.53 0.23 5.98
CA GLU A 476 7.64 1.01 5.40
C GLU A 476 9.03 0.51 5.82
N GLY A 477 9.22 -0.81 5.92
CA GLY A 477 10.45 -1.43 6.42
C GLY A 477 11.72 -0.97 5.67
N GLN A 478 11.60 -0.63 4.39
CA GLN A 478 12.73 -0.22 3.55
C GLN A 478 13.42 1.09 3.99
N ASP A 479 12.78 1.92 4.82
CA ASP A 479 13.34 3.18 5.34
C ASP A 479 13.94 3.05 6.76
N LEU A 480 13.81 1.89 7.39
CA LEU A 480 14.31 1.68 8.74
C LEU A 480 15.83 1.51 8.77
N ALA A 481 16.51 2.22 9.68
CA ALA A 481 17.94 2.10 9.94
C ALA A 481 18.29 0.77 10.66
N PRO A 482 19.57 0.35 10.64
CA PRO A 482 20.01 -0.87 11.31
C PRO A 482 19.63 -0.96 12.80
N THR A 483 19.75 0.16 13.52
CA THR A 483 19.43 0.22 14.95
C THR A 483 17.93 0.07 15.23
N HIS A 484 17.06 0.51 14.30
CA HIS A 484 15.63 0.21 14.35
C HIS A 484 15.37 -1.29 14.24
N TRP A 485 16.04 -1.98 13.31
CA TRP A 485 15.89 -3.43 13.16
C TRP A 485 16.38 -4.21 14.38
N GLN A 486 17.50 -3.80 14.97
CA GLN A 486 17.98 -4.38 16.23
C GLN A 486 16.97 -4.17 17.36
N MET A 487 16.36 -2.99 17.46
CA MET A 487 15.31 -2.71 18.44
C MET A 487 14.07 -3.57 18.21
N LEU A 488 13.56 -3.65 16.97
CA LEU A 488 12.38 -4.47 16.64
C LEU A 488 12.62 -5.95 16.90
N ARG A 489 13.84 -6.45 16.62
CA ARG A 489 14.18 -7.84 16.91
C ARG A 489 14.23 -8.10 18.42
N ALA A 490 14.74 -7.18 19.22
CA ALA A 490 14.77 -7.29 20.69
C ALA A 490 13.38 -7.11 21.33
N LEU A 491 12.46 -6.44 20.63
CA LEU A 491 11.11 -6.15 21.13
C LEU A 491 10.21 -7.39 21.22
N VAL A 492 10.48 -8.41 20.40
CA VAL A 492 9.63 -9.59 20.23
C VAL A 492 10.45 -10.88 20.26
N ALA A 493 9.94 -11.89 20.96
CA ALA A 493 10.57 -13.20 21.03
C ALA A 493 10.60 -13.89 19.66
N GLU A 494 11.64 -14.70 19.38
CA GLU A 494 11.69 -15.52 18.18
C GLU A 494 10.71 -16.69 18.30
N THR A 495 9.51 -16.51 17.74
CA THR A 495 8.40 -17.48 17.80
C THR A 495 7.57 -17.41 16.51
N ASP A 496 6.49 -18.18 16.45
CA ASP A 496 5.54 -18.09 15.33
C ASP A 496 4.85 -16.72 15.31
N ASP A 497 4.67 -16.17 14.10
CA ASP A 497 4.10 -14.84 13.85
C ASP A 497 4.84 -13.67 14.56
N ASP A 498 6.13 -13.82 14.87
CA ASP A 498 6.88 -12.79 15.60
C ASP A 498 7.00 -11.44 14.86
N LEU A 499 7.45 -11.44 13.61
CA LEU A 499 7.66 -10.26 12.77
C LEU A 499 6.93 -10.41 11.43
N PHE A 500 6.12 -9.41 11.08
CA PHE A 500 5.55 -9.29 9.74
C PHE A 500 5.97 -7.95 9.13
N ILE A 501 6.71 -8.00 8.04
CA ILE A 501 7.39 -6.85 7.44
C ILE A 501 6.75 -6.53 6.10
N ALA A 502 6.10 -5.37 5.98
CA ALA A 502 5.73 -4.79 4.72
C ALA A 502 6.84 -3.86 4.20
N GLU A 503 7.22 -4.03 2.93
CA GLU A 503 8.21 -3.16 2.31
C GLU A 503 7.97 -2.88 0.83
N ASP A 504 8.60 -1.82 0.34
CA ASP A 504 8.67 -1.45 -1.07
C ASP A 504 10.02 -0.80 -1.38
N SER A 505 10.94 -1.54 -1.98
CA SER A 505 12.30 -1.04 -2.25
C SER A 505 12.34 0.12 -3.23
N HIS A 506 11.37 0.25 -4.14
CA HIS A 506 11.24 1.43 -5.01
C HIS A 506 10.80 2.70 -4.26
N GLN A 507 10.23 2.57 -3.06
CA GLN A 507 9.83 3.71 -2.20
C GLN A 507 10.87 4.05 -1.12
N ARG A 508 12.12 3.58 -1.24
CA ARG A 508 13.20 3.92 -0.29
C ARG A 508 13.69 5.34 -0.55
N ILE A 509 13.37 6.27 0.35
CA ILE A 509 13.74 7.69 0.25
C ILE A 509 14.54 8.20 1.45
N TYR A 510 14.54 7.48 2.58
CA TYR A 510 15.26 7.88 3.80
C TYR A 510 16.41 6.94 4.17
N GLY A 511 16.23 5.63 3.95
CA GLY A 511 17.16 4.60 4.40
C GLY A 511 18.28 4.27 3.40
N ALA A 512 19.38 3.69 3.93
CA ALA A 512 20.39 3.02 3.12
C ALA A 512 19.97 1.56 2.85
N ARG A 513 20.64 0.90 1.90
CA ARG A 513 20.43 -0.53 1.63
C ARG A 513 20.90 -1.38 2.82
N ILE A 514 20.03 -2.25 3.32
CA ILE A 514 20.24 -3.05 4.54
C ILE A 514 19.89 -4.52 4.27
N VAL A 515 20.64 -5.43 4.88
CA VAL A 515 20.39 -6.88 4.83
C VAL A 515 19.91 -7.35 6.19
N LEU A 516 18.64 -7.78 6.28
CA LEU A 516 17.99 -8.10 7.54
C LEU A 516 18.63 -9.27 8.30
N GLY A 517 19.19 -10.25 7.58
CA GLY A 517 19.85 -11.41 8.18
C GLY A 517 21.03 -11.05 9.10
N ARG A 518 21.66 -9.88 8.89
CA ARG A 518 22.75 -9.39 9.75
C ARG A 518 22.29 -8.95 11.15
N TYR A 519 20.98 -8.71 11.32
CA TYR A 519 20.38 -8.25 12.57
C TYR A 519 19.47 -9.32 13.20
N GLY A 520 19.70 -10.59 12.87
CA GLY A 520 18.93 -11.71 13.43
C GLY A 520 17.58 -11.95 12.78
N ILE A 521 17.23 -11.23 11.71
CA ILE A 521 15.95 -11.39 11.01
C ILE A 521 16.17 -12.20 9.73
N ARG A 522 15.95 -13.51 9.81
CA ARG A 522 16.08 -14.44 8.67
C ARG A 522 14.72 -14.68 8.03
N ILE A 523 14.58 -14.46 6.72
CA ILE A 523 13.30 -14.52 5.97
C ILE A 523 13.27 -15.66 4.95
N VAL A 524 14.27 -16.56 4.98
CA VAL A 524 14.39 -17.69 4.02
C VAL A 524 13.06 -18.46 3.89
N GLY A 525 12.52 -18.50 2.66
CA GLY A 525 11.28 -19.18 2.30
C GLY A 525 9.97 -18.49 2.74
N ARG A 526 10.05 -17.32 3.39
CA ARG A 526 8.93 -16.59 4.01
C ARG A 526 8.78 -15.17 3.44
N SER A 527 8.99 -15.05 2.13
CA SER A 527 8.80 -13.82 1.37
C SER A 527 7.68 -14.00 0.33
N GLN A 528 6.84 -12.98 0.17
CA GLN A 528 5.78 -12.93 -0.85
C GLN A 528 5.72 -11.51 -1.42
N ARG A 529 5.36 -11.42 -2.71
CA ARG A 529 5.27 -10.14 -3.42
C ARG A 529 3.86 -9.89 -3.93
N LEU A 530 3.30 -8.74 -3.61
CA LEU A 530 2.07 -8.22 -4.20
C LEU A 530 2.39 -7.48 -5.50
N THR A 531 1.74 -7.86 -6.59
CA THR A 531 1.96 -7.28 -7.91
C THR A 531 0.80 -6.40 -8.38
N LEU A 532 -0.40 -6.59 -7.83
CA LEU A 532 -1.60 -5.87 -8.23
C LEU A 532 -1.80 -4.59 -7.40
N ASN A 533 -1.80 -3.44 -8.09
CA ASN A 533 -2.07 -2.11 -7.56
C ASN A 533 -3.57 -1.80 -7.69
N TYR A 534 -4.19 -1.38 -6.58
CA TYR A 534 -5.61 -1.05 -6.53
C TYR A 534 -5.86 0.46 -6.49
N ARG A 535 -4.81 1.27 -6.38
CA ARG A 535 -4.85 2.71 -6.12
C ARG A 535 -4.72 3.56 -7.35
N THR A 536 -3.61 3.39 -8.04
CA THR A 536 -3.10 4.30 -9.06
C THR A 536 -3.43 3.72 -10.41
N THR A 537 -3.96 4.51 -11.35
CA THR A 537 -4.25 4.05 -12.72
C THR A 537 -3.03 3.42 -13.39
N ALA A 538 -3.27 2.51 -14.34
CA ALA A 538 -2.22 1.84 -15.11
C ALA A 538 -1.30 2.86 -15.79
N GLN A 539 -1.86 3.95 -16.32
CA GLN A 539 -1.12 5.00 -17.01
C GLN A 539 -0.22 5.80 -16.07
N ASN A 540 -0.72 6.20 -14.89
CA ASN A 540 0.07 6.88 -13.87
C ASN A 540 1.16 5.96 -13.31
N LEU A 541 0.85 4.66 -13.11
CA LEU A 541 1.80 3.67 -12.64
C LEU A 541 2.91 3.43 -13.66
N ARG A 542 2.57 3.32 -14.95
CA ARG A 542 3.53 3.18 -16.06
C ARG A 542 4.49 4.36 -16.11
N TYR A 543 3.97 5.59 -16.01
CA TYR A 543 4.82 6.78 -15.93
C TYR A 543 5.74 6.76 -14.71
N ALA A 544 5.20 6.46 -13.53
CA ALA A 544 5.99 6.40 -12.30
C ALA A 544 7.11 5.34 -12.43
N MET A 545 6.83 4.16 -12.98
CA MET A 545 7.84 3.13 -13.23
C MET A 545 8.91 3.59 -14.22
N GLY A 546 8.52 4.31 -15.29
CA GLY A 546 9.48 4.89 -16.25
C GLY A 546 10.46 5.89 -15.61
N VAL A 547 10.10 6.55 -14.50
CA VAL A 547 11.03 7.40 -13.73
C VAL A 547 12.18 6.58 -13.10
N LEU A 548 11.92 5.31 -12.79
CA LEU A 548 12.89 4.39 -12.20
C LEU A 548 13.84 3.77 -13.25
N ASP A 549 13.53 3.85 -14.55
CA ASP A 549 14.31 3.24 -15.63
C ASP A 549 15.78 3.69 -15.62
N GLY A 550 16.69 2.73 -15.74
CA GLY A 550 18.14 2.95 -15.65
C GLY A 550 18.71 2.84 -14.21
N GLY A 551 17.88 2.59 -13.20
CA GLY A 551 18.32 2.23 -11.84
C GLY A 551 18.28 0.73 -11.57
N THR A 552 19.24 0.19 -10.82
CA THR A 552 19.19 -1.20 -10.32
C THR A 552 18.73 -1.20 -8.86
N TYR A 553 17.54 -1.74 -8.61
CA TYR A 553 16.96 -1.82 -7.26
C TYR A 553 17.05 -3.24 -6.72
N VAL A 554 17.33 -3.35 -5.43
CA VAL A 554 17.51 -4.62 -4.73
C VAL A 554 16.79 -4.58 -3.41
N ASP A 555 16.09 -5.67 -3.10
CA ASP A 555 15.26 -5.81 -1.92
C ASP A 555 16.09 -6.03 -0.61
N LEU A 556 15.43 -6.22 0.53
CA LEU A 556 16.08 -6.46 1.84
C LEU A 556 16.82 -7.81 1.97
N GLU A 557 16.72 -8.69 0.97
CA GLU A 557 17.43 -9.99 0.89
C GLU A 557 18.49 -10.04 -0.22
N GLU A 558 18.85 -8.88 -0.80
CA GLU A 558 19.82 -8.75 -1.88
C GLU A 558 19.40 -9.38 -3.23
N GLN A 559 18.09 -9.55 -3.47
CA GLN A 559 17.56 -10.04 -4.76
C GLN A 559 17.12 -8.89 -5.68
N PRO A 560 17.39 -8.97 -7.01
CA PRO A 560 16.95 -7.96 -7.96
C PRO A 560 15.44 -7.78 -7.94
N GLU A 561 14.97 -6.54 -7.88
CA GLU A 561 13.53 -6.27 -7.94
C GLU A 561 13.06 -6.30 -9.40
N VAL A 562 12.24 -7.29 -9.77
CA VAL A 562 11.68 -7.43 -11.13
C VAL A 562 10.40 -6.62 -11.26
N THR A 563 10.30 -5.76 -12.27
CA THR A 563 9.11 -4.96 -12.58
C THR A 563 8.00 -5.85 -13.15
N GLY A 564 6.94 -6.04 -12.37
CA GLY A 564 5.75 -6.81 -12.77
C GLY A 564 4.48 -6.25 -12.12
N TYR A 565 4.48 -4.96 -11.82
CA TYR A 565 3.37 -4.28 -11.17
C TYR A 565 2.31 -3.93 -12.21
N ARG A 566 1.06 -4.24 -11.91
CA ARG A 566 -0.10 -3.96 -12.78
C ARG A 566 -1.17 -3.21 -11.99
N SER A 567 -1.99 -2.41 -12.64
CA SER A 567 -3.10 -1.73 -11.97
C SER A 567 -4.45 -2.33 -12.34
N ALA A 568 -5.33 -2.48 -11.36
CA ALA A 568 -6.74 -2.78 -11.59
C ALA A 568 -7.52 -1.57 -12.15
N ARG A 569 -6.91 -0.37 -12.18
CA ARG A 569 -7.54 0.89 -12.58
C ARG A 569 -6.93 1.38 -13.89
N SER A 570 -7.75 2.03 -14.72
CA SER A 570 -7.35 2.74 -15.93
C SER A 570 -7.84 4.18 -15.80
N GLY A 571 -7.16 5.10 -16.45
CA GLY A 571 -7.50 6.52 -16.48
C GLY A 571 -6.76 7.23 -17.60
N PRO A 572 -6.80 8.57 -17.65
CA PRO A 572 -6.12 9.31 -18.69
C PRO A 572 -4.59 9.15 -18.57
N PRO A 573 -3.86 9.23 -19.70
CA PRO A 573 -2.41 9.30 -19.65
C PRO A 573 -1.93 10.56 -18.90
N PRO A 574 -0.83 10.48 -18.14
CA PRO A 574 -0.25 11.66 -17.49
C PRO A 574 0.05 12.79 -18.48
N SER A 575 -0.30 14.01 -18.10
CA SER A 575 0.03 15.20 -18.89
C SER A 575 1.41 15.72 -18.49
N VAL A 576 2.34 15.76 -19.45
CA VAL A 576 3.70 16.32 -19.23
C VAL A 576 3.79 17.65 -19.97
N GLN A 577 3.95 18.73 -19.22
CA GLN A 577 3.95 20.10 -19.73
C GLN A 577 5.32 20.74 -19.51
N LYS A 578 5.79 21.52 -20.49
CA LYS A 578 7.06 22.26 -20.39
C LYS A 578 6.79 23.74 -20.16
N ALA A 579 7.51 24.33 -19.22
CA ALA A 579 7.44 25.74 -18.89
C ALA A 579 8.80 26.41 -19.16
N GLU A 580 8.79 27.53 -19.87
CA GLU A 580 10.03 28.29 -20.21
C GLU A 580 10.46 29.25 -19.09
N SER A 581 9.60 29.48 -18.10
CA SER A 581 9.87 30.37 -16.97
C SER A 581 9.11 29.94 -15.74
N LEU A 582 9.49 30.48 -14.58
CA LEU A 582 8.75 30.30 -13.34
C LEU A 582 7.30 30.83 -13.44
N ILE A 583 7.08 31.93 -14.15
CA ILE A 583 5.73 32.48 -14.29
C ILE A 583 4.86 31.52 -15.11
N ALA A 584 5.37 31.05 -16.26
CA ALA A 584 4.69 30.07 -17.09
C ALA A 584 4.42 28.75 -16.34
N GLU A 585 5.37 28.30 -15.52
CA GLU A 585 5.18 27.12 -14.65
C GLU A 585 3.99 27.32 -13.71
N LEU A 586 3.93 28.45 -13.01
CA LEU A 586 2.87 28.74 -12.04
C LEU A 586 1.50 28.93 -12.71
N ASP A 587 1.47 29.53 -13.91
CA ASP A 587 0.25 29.70 -14.71
C ASP A 587 -0.31 28.33 -15.14
N LEU A 588 0.54 27.44 -15.69
CA LEU A 588 0.13 26.09 -16.09
C LEU A 588 -0.42 25.28 -14.90
N ILE A 589 0.21 25.37 -13.73
CA ILE A 589 -0.27 24.71 -12.52
C ILE A 589 -1.64 25.26 -12.11
N ALA A 590 -1.81 26.58 -12.11
CA ALA A 590 -3.07 27.22 -11.69
C ALA A 590 -4.22 26.91 -12.66
N ASP A 591 -3.98 26.97 -13.97
CA ASP A 591 -4.98 26.68 -15.00
C ASP A 591 -5.47 25.23 -14.90
N GLN A 592 -4.53 24.30 -14.70
CA GLN A 592 -4.85 22.88 -14.54
C GLN A 592 -5.70 22.62 -13.29
N ILE A 593 -5.34 23.24 -12.16
CA ILE A 593 -6.11 23.10 -10.92
C ILE A 593 -7.50 23.72 -11.07
N THR A 594 -7.60 24.89 -11.69
CA THR A 594 -8.88 25.56 -11.94
C THR A 594 -9.81 24.70 -12.78
N THR A 595 -9.27 24.03 -13.80
CA THR A 595 -10.02 23.06 -14.61
C THR A 595 -10.58 21.93 -13.73
N TRP A 596 -9.75 21.32 -12.88
CA TRP A 596 -10.20 20.24 -12.00
C TRP A 596 -11.23 20.68 -10.96
N LEU A 597 -11.12 21.91 -10.44
CA LEU A 597 -12.09 22.49 -9.53
C LEU A 597 -13.42 22.75 -10.24
N ALA A 598 -13.40 23.23 -11.48
CA ALA A 598 -14.59 23.41 -12.31
C ALA A 598 -15.30 22.08 -12.62
N ASP A 599 -14.54 20.99 -12.76
CA ASP A 599 -15.05 19.62 -12.93
C ASP A 599 -15.62 19.02 -11.63
N GLY A 600 -15.64 19.77 -10.53
CA GLY A 600 -16.20 19.35 -9.24
C GLY A 600 -15.25 18.56 -8.34
N THR A 601 -13.94 18.55 -8.64
CA THR A 601 -12.95 17.89 -7.77
C THR A 601 -12.82 18.65 -6.45
N LEU A 602 -12.92 17.93 -5.33
CA LEU A 602 -12.76 18.53 -3.99
C LEU A 602 -11.32 19.08 -3.81
N PRO A 603 -11.14 20.37 -3.44
CA PRO A 603 -9.82 21.01 -3.35
C PRO A 603 -8.83 20.27 -2.47
N GLU A 604 -9.27 19.79 -1.30
CA GLU A 604 -8.44 19.07 -0.32
C GLU A 604 -7.94 17.70 -0.80
N THR A 605 -8.46 17.22 -1.94
CA THR A 605 -8.02 15.98 -2.58
C THR A 605 -7.04 16.21 -3.73
N ILE A 606 -6.73 17.48 -4.03
CA ILE A 606 -5.73 17.90 -5.02
C ILE A 606 -4.44 18.27 -4.27
N ALA A 607 -3.31 17.77 -4.77
CA ALA A 607 -2.00 18.14 -4.24
C ALA A 607 -1.04 18.67 -5.31
N VAL A 608 -0.27 19.69 -4.92
CA VAL A 608 0.90 20.16 -5.66
C VAL A 608 2.16 19.79 -4.89
N LEU A 609 2.98 18.93 -5.49
CA LEU A 609 4.16 18.37 -4.86
C LEU A 609 5.43 19.03 -5.42
N VAL A 610 6.25 19.53 -4.51
CA VAL A 610 7.50 20.26 -4.80
C VAL A 610 8.71 19.61 -4.08
N HIS A 611 9.94 19.96 -4.46
CA HIS A 611 11.12 19.36 -3.83
C HIS A 611 11.36 19.82 -2.38
N ASP A 612 11.23 21.12 -2.10
CA ASP A 612 11.63 21.72 -0.83
C ASP A 612 10.60 22.71 -0.26
N ARG A 613 10.86 23.17 0.98
CA ARG A 613 9.96 24.05 1.72
C ARG A 613 9.88 25.46 1.13
N PHE A 614 10.96 25.94 0.51
CA PHE A 614 10.97 27.25 -0.12
C PHE A 614 10.06 27.26 -1.35
N GLN A 615 10.16 26.22 -2.19
CA GLN A 615 9.26 26.00 -3.31
C GLN A 615 7.80 25.87 -2.86
N ARG A 616 7.56 25.20 -1.73
CA ARG A 616 6.20 25.01 -1.17
C ARG A 616 5.52 26.35 -0.90
N GLU A 617 6.18 27.24 -0.15
CA GLU A 617 5.61 28.55 0.15
C GLU A 617 5.45 29.39 -1.13
N ARG A 618 6.42 29.34 -2.04
CA ARG A 618 6.37 30.06 -3.31
C ARG A 618 5.16 29.65 -4.16
N VAL A 619 4.96 28.35 -4.35
CA VAL A 619 3.85 27.81 -5.14
C VAL A 619 2.52 28.09 -4.44
N ALA A 620 2.43 27.91 -3.12
CA ALA A 620 1.20 28.19 -2.38
C ALA A 620 0.76 29.65 -2.52
N ASN A 621 1.68 30.61 -2.36
CA ASN A 621 1.37 32.04 -2.51
C ASN A 621 0.99 32.38 -3.96
N ALA A 622 1.72 31.85 -4.94
CA ALA A 622 1.46 32.09 -6.35
C ALA A 622 0.10 31.56 -6.83
N LEU A 623 -0.38 30.46 -6.24
CA LEU A 623 -1.71 29.93 -6.51
C LEU A 623 -2.79 30.85 -5.93
N ILE A 624 -2.59 31.37 -4.71
CA ILE A 624 -3.52 32.33 -4.09
C ILE A 624 -3.62 33.61 -4.92
N GLU A 625 -2.50 34.10 -5.46
CA GLU A 625 -2.47 35.26 -6.38
C GLU A 625 -3.22 35.03 -7.70
N ARG A 626 -3.48 33.77 -8.06
CA ARG A 626 -4.22 33.34 -9.26
C ARG A 626 -5.62 32.83 -8.93
N ASP A 627 -6.18 33.27 -7.80
CA ASP A 627 -7.51 32.91 -7.31
C ASP A 627 -7.72 31.40 -7.06
N VAL A 628 -6.65 30.62 -6.90
CA VAL A 628 -6.69 29.21 -6.50
C VAL A 628 -6.52 29.10 -4.98
N PRO A 629 -7.53 28.64 -4.21
CA PRO A 629 -7.42 28.50 -2.76
C PRO A 629 -6.41 27.40 -2.40
N ALA A 630 -5.18 27.79 -2.05
CA ALA A 630 -4.10 26.88 -1.70
C ALA A 630 -3.63 27.04 -0.25
N ARG A 631 -2.97 26.00 0.28
CA ARG A 631 -2.31 26.04 1.60
C ARG A 631 -1.04 25.19 1.60
N SER A 632 0.00 25.71 2.24
CA SER A 632 1.20 24.93 2.57
C SER A 632 0.94 23.95 3.73
N VAL A 633 1.32 22.68 3.53
CA VAL A 633 1.19 21.61 4.54
C VAL A 633 2.57 21.23 5.09
N ASP A 634 2.68 21.13 6.42
CA ASP A 634 3.89 20.67 7.12
C ASP A 634 3.56 19.54 8.11
N ARG A 635 2.92 19.86 9.25
CA ARG A 635 2.58 18.89 10.30
C ARG A 635 1.08 18.73 10.55
N ASP A 636 0.28 19.77 10.27
CA ASP A 636 -1.14 19.76 10.58
C ASP A 636 -1.94 18.82 9.67
N LYS A 637 -3.04 18.26 10.20
CA LYS A 637 -4.06 17.61 9.36
C LYS A 637 -4.62 18.67 8.39
N PRO A 638 -4.70 18.36 7.09
CA PRO A 638 -5.24 19.30 6.11
C PRO A 638 -6.68 19.69 6.48
N ALA A 639 -6.99 20.99 6.45
CA ALA A 639 -8.35 21.46 6.57
C ALA A 639 -9.04 21.34 5.20
N ALA A 640 -10.34 21.03 5.19
CA ALA A 640 -11.14 20.94 3.97
C ALA A 640 -11.21 22.29 3.22
N GLY A 641 -11.44 22.24 1.91
CA GLY A 641 -11.73 23.40 1.07
C GLY A 641 -10.51 24.14 0.48
N ARG A 642 -9.30 23.58 0.57
CA ARG A 642 -8.10 24.16 -0.07
C ARG A 642 -7.20 23.10 -0.72
N VAL A 643 -6.59 23.48 -1.83
CA VAL A 643 -5.55 22.70 -2.51
C VAL A 643 -4.30 22.62 -1.64
N LEU A 644 -3.71 21.42 -1.59
CA LEU A 644 -2.62 21.13 -0.67
C LEU A 644 -1.27 21.25 -1.37
N VAL A 645 -0.41 22.16 -0.91
CA VAL A 645 0.94 22.32 -1.43
C VAL A 645 1.94 21.78 -0.41
N MET A 646 2.77 20.82 -0.81
CA MET A 646 3.70 20.17 0.13
C MET A 646 4.94 19.62 -0.57
N THR A 647 5.95 19.24 0.22
CA THR A 647 7.13 18.59 -0.34
C THR A 647 6.82 17.16 -0.77
N MET A 648 7.53 16.65 -1.79
CA MET A 648 7.43 15.25 -2.23
C MET A 648 7.70 14.27 -1.07
N HIS A 649 8.66 14.61 -0.20
CA HIS A 649 8.95 13.84 1.01
C HIS A 649 7.73 13.79 1.95
N ARG A 650 7.03 14.92 2.12
CA ARG A 650 5.84 15.00 2.96
C ARG A 650 4.68 14.20 2.41
N ALA A 651 4.57 14.11 1.09
CA ALA A 651 3.51 13.36 0.44
C ALA A 651 3.62 11.84 0.65
N LYS A 652 4.76 11.32 1.11
CA LYS A 652 4.91 9.89 1.41
C LYS A 652 3.90 9.49 2.49
N GLY A 653 3.11 8.47 2.18
CA GLY A 653 2.03 8.00 3.05
C GLY A 653 0.71 8.75 2.93
N MET A 654 0.66 9.85 2.17
CA MET A 654 -0.56 10.57 1.82
C MET A 654 -1.06 10.10 0.45
N GLU A 655 -2.30 10.45 0.12
CA GLU A 655 -2.97 10.02 -1.10
C GLU A 655 -3.87 11.15 -1.59
N PHE A 656 -3.95 11.32 -2.91
CA PHE A 656 -4.66 12.43 -3.55
C PHE A 656 -5.38 11.92 -4.81
N THR A 657 -6.55 12.49 -5.09
CA THR A 657 -7.32 12.20 -6.31
C THR A 657 -6.52 12.63 -7.53
N LYS A 658 -6.00 13.86 -7.50
CA LYS A 658 -5.24 14.48 -8.58
C LYS A 658 -3.97 15.12 -8.04
N VAL A 659 -2.87 14.97 -8.77
CA VAL A 659 -1.56 15.47 -8.35
C VAL A 659 -0.91 16.26 -9.48
N VAL A 660 -0.37 17.42 -9.11
CA VAL A 660 0.61 18.14 -9.92
C VAL A 660 1.99 17.95 -9.32
N LEU A 661 2.94 17.43 -10.10
CA LEU A 661 4.36 17.47 -9.76
C LEU A 661 4.96 18.73 -10.38
N ALA A 662 5.36 19.67 -9.53
CA ALA A 662 5.98 20.92 -9.94
C ALA A 662 7.50 20.80 -9.94
N ASP A 663 8.14 21.50 -10.88
CA ASP A 663 9.61 21.62 -11.01
C ASP A 663 10.35 20.26 -11.16
N VAL A 664 9.72 19.26 -11.81
CA VAL A 664 10.34 17.94 -11.98
C VAL A 664 11.53 18.02 -12.93
N GLY A 665 12.73 17.75 -12.41
CA GLY A 665 13.99 17.78 -13.17
C GLY A 665 14.87 18.99 -12.87
N PHE A 666 14.40 19.96 -12.08
CA PHE A 666 15.21 21.10 -11.66
C PHE A 666 16.12 20.72 -10.49
N GLN A 667 17.43 20.81 -10.71
CA GLN A 667 18.42 20.73 -9.65
C GLN A 667 18.85 22.13 -9.23
N SER A 668 18.60 22.50 -7.97
CA SER A 668 19.07 23.76 -7.41
C SER A 668 20.61 23.85 -7.47
N ALA A 669 21.15 25.07 -7.51
CA ALA A 669 22.60 25.27 -7.51
C ALA A 669 23.26 24.62 -6.27
N ALA A 670 22.61 24.71 -5.11
CA ALA A 670 23.06 24.06 -3.88
C ALA A 670 23.11 22.53 -4.01
N GLU A 671 22.10 21.93 -4.65
CA GLU A 671 22.04 20.48 -4.87
C GLU A 671 23.12 20.00 -5.85
N LYS A 672 23.38 20.76 -6.91
CA LYS A 672 24.49 20.47 -7.84
C LYS A 672 25.84 20.49 -7.14
N VAL A 673 26.07 21.48 -6.27
CA VAL A 673 27.30 21.57 -5.46
C VAL A 673 27.38 20.39 -4.49
N ARG A 674 26.28 20.05 -3.81
CA ARG A 674 26.20 18.90 -2.89
C ARG A 674 26.55 17.59 -3.59
N LEU A 675 25.91 17.29 -4.72
CA LEU A 675 26.14 16.07 -5.50
C LEU A 675 27.55 16.00 -6.09
N GLY A 676 28.11 17.15 -6.51
CA GLY A 676 29.49 17.23 -7.01
C GLY A 676 30.56 16.96 -5.94
N GLY A 677 30.21 17.07 -4.65
CA GLY A 677 31.11 16.79 -3.52
C GLY A 677 31.11 15.33 -3.04
N LEU A 678 30.19 14.49 -3.53
CA LEU A 678 30.06 13.09 -3.15
C LEU A 678 31.03 12.18 -3.94
N ASP A 679 31.41 11.04 -3.37
CA ASP A 679 32.07 10.00 -4.16
C ASP A 679 31.10 9.33 -5.15
N GLU A 680 31.63 8.56 -6.11
CA GLU A 680 30.83 7.95 -7.16
C GLU A 680 29.71 7.04 -6.63
N SER A 681 29.99 6.23 -5.61
CA SER A 681 29.00 5.33 -5.02
C SER A 681 27.92 6.11 -4.25
N GLU A 682 28.31 7.14 -3.50
CA GLU A 682 27.37 8.00 -2.76
C GLU A 682 26.52 8.86 -3.70
N ARG A 683 27.09 9.31 -4.81
CA ARG A 683 26.37 10.05 -5.85
C ARG A 683 25.33 9.16 -6.54
N LEU A 684 25.70 7.94 -6.93
CA LEU A 684 24.77 6.99 -7.54
C LEU A 684 23.60 6.65 -6.58
N ASP A 685 23.88 6.45 -5.30
CA ASP A 685 22.84 6.24 -4.29
C ASP A 685 21.94 7.47 -4.10
N ALA A 686 22.50 8.68 -4.11
CA ALA A 686 21.72 9.91 -4.06
C ALA A 686 20.83 10.11 -5.30
N GLU A 687 21.33 9.78 -6.49
CA GLU A 687 20.57 9.83 -7.75
C GLU A 687 19.42 8.80 -7.75
N LEU A 688 19.67 7.58 -7.25
CA LEU A 688 18.61 6.57 -7.06
C LEU A 688 17.55 7.03 -6.06
N ARG A 689 17.94 7.66 -4.95
CA ARG A 689 16.99 8.24 -3.98
C ARG A 689 16.17 9.37 -4.58
N ALA A 690 16.77 10.23 -5.40
CA ALA A 690 16.05 11.29 -6.10
C ALA A 690 15.00 10.72 -7.09
N ARG A 691 15.35 9.66 -7.84
CA ARG A 691 14.39 8.94 -8.70
C ARG A 691 13.28 8.29 -7.89
N SER A 692 13.62 7.65 -6.78
CA SER A 692 12.66 7.03 -5.86
C SER A 692 11.70 8.06 -5.27
N LEU A 693 12.19 9.27 -4.95
CA LEU A 693 11.35 10.37 -4.48
C LEU A 693 10.33 10.81 -5.54
N THR A 694 10.77 10.98 -6.79
CA THR A 694 9.86 11.32 -7.90
C THR A 694 8.86 10.20 -8.17
N TYR A 695 9.28 8.93 -8.11
CA TYR A 695 8.39 7.77 -8.18
C TYR A 695 7.33 7.77 -7.07
N VAL A 696 7.75 7.99 -5.81
CA VAL A 696 6.85 8.09 -4.67
C VAL A 696 5.83 9.21 -4.89
N ALA A 697 6.28 10.38 -5.35
CA ALA A 697 5.43 11.53 -5.62
C ALA A 697 4.43 11.26 -6.77
N ALA A 698 4.89 10.73 -7.90
CA ALA A 698 4.04 10.38 -9.05
C ALA A 698 2.98 9.33 -8.67
N SER A 699 3.37 8.31 -7.91
CA SER A 699 2.45 7.25 -7.45
C SER A 699 1.45 7.69 -6.38
N ARG A 700 1.47 8.96 -5.93
CA ARG A 700 0.43 9.52 -5.06
C ARG A 700 -0.85 9.91 -5.80
N ALA A 701 -0.77 10.11 -7.11
CA ALA A 701 -1.93 10.34 -7.95
C ALA A 701 -2.80 9.08 -8.02
N ARG A 702 -4.04 9.18 -7.54
CA ARG A 702 -5.02 8.10 -7.69
C ARG A 702 -5.55 8.06 -9.12
N ASP A 703 -6.03 9.20 -9.61
CA ASP A 703 -6.78 9.30 -10.87
C ASP A 703 -5.98 10.04 -11.95
N GLU A 704 -5.54 11.27 -11.68
CA GLU A 704 -4.86 12.12 -12.68
C GLU A 704 -3.51 12.64 -12.17
N LEU A 705 -2.50 12.57 -13.05
CA LEU A 705 -1.16 13.07 -12.83
C LEU A 705 -0.80 14.11 -13.89
N VAL A 706 -0.36 15.28 -13.42
CA VAL A 706 0.21 16.33 -14.28
C VAL A 706 1.63 16.59 -13.81
N VAL A 707 2.56 16.68 -14.76
CA VAL A 707 3.97 16.95 -14.50
C VAL A 707 4.37 18.21 -15.24
N VAL A 708 4.79 19.23 -14.50
CA VAL A 708 5.29 20.48 -15.06
C VAL A 708 6.81 20.51 -14.94
N GLN A 709 7.48 20.59 -16.08
CA GLN A 709 8.93 20.62 -16.19
C GLN A 709 9.37 22.01 -16.63
N ARG A 710 10.15 22.68 -15.81
CA ARG A 710 10.74 23.98 -16.17
C ARG A 710 12.12 23.77 -16.80
N SER A 711 12.33 24.36 -17.98
CA SER A 711 13.59 24.28 -18.74
C SER A 711 14.69 25.18 -18.20
#